data_AF-A0A0Q6SZV1-F1
#
_entry.id   AF-A0A0Q6SZV1-F1
#
_cell.length_a   1.000
_cell.length_b   1.000
_cell.length_c   1.000
_cell.angle_alpha   90.00
_cell.angle_beta   90.00
_cell.angle_gamma   90.00
#
_symmetry.space_group_name_H-M   'P 1'
#
loop_
_entity.id
_entity.type
_entity.pdbx_description
1 polymer ?
#
loop_
_entity_poly.entity_id
_entity_poly.type
_entity_poly.pdbx_seq_one_letter_code
_entity_poly.pdbx_strand_id
1 'polypeptide(L)'
;MVVSFLSSVTAFIAAHPHLAYAAVLLLALSESIPLIGVFVPGTAVIIAISALVPSGVVTLWPLLAAATAGAIIGDGLSFWIGHRYHSQILQNWPLNRYPELISRSQAFFTRHGDKSVFIARFAPGVRAFIPLIAGILKMSSRRFYVANILSALVWAPSHILPGVLVGASFGLLGPAAKPLAIIAVLVAVVIWAMVRIVRFGLRRGVPAAVAAGQRLRIRLDRIDSAWAKAIASLLDPSLPEARGLALLAALLLGGAWLFFGILEDVVSGDPLIRADASIYQALQALRTAPGDAVMIAITELGDTVVVAAVTVVVFLWLAWKRAWRTAAYWLAAVAGGSALNTVIKVALHRARPGELFYTGWSAFSFPSGHSTVNLILYGFLAFLIARDLRPAWQFAIATSAASFTFLIAFSRLYLGAHWFSDVIGGLAFGTGWLALLGFFYLRKTSEPIGAKALALAGCSALALAGGLNVYRHHALDVERYAVKTSMPTMPAETWWTTGWRQLPAYRIDLTGEIEEPLTVQWAGSLGGIHEALASKGWRDPASWAPRNALAWLTPDADPATLPVVARLASGRLPNLTVVHEGTSTDTRLVLRLWSADLDIAGETSSPVWIGSVVEERIVRSVSLFSWAQVGTEAHGPRDGLAGQFPMGRLAVRDDMTAADWDGRVLLLRQ
;
A
#
# COMPACT_ATOMS: atom_id res chain seq x y z
N MET A 1 10.04 0.00 15.96
CA MET A 1 9.69 -1.44 15.94
C MET A 1 10.59 -2.26 15.02
N VAL A 2 10.34 -2.25 13.70
CA VAL A 2 11.03 -3.09 12.71
C VAL A 2 12.54 -2.85 12.63
N VAL A 3 12.99 -1.60 12.75
CA VAL A 3 14.42 -1.25 12.65
C VAL A 3 15.26 -1.91 13.75
N SER A 4 14.82 -1.86 15.01
CA SER A 4 15.55 -2.47 16.14
C SER A 4 15.61 -4.00 16.03
N PHE A 5 14.53 -4.63 15.56
CA PHE A 5 14.52 -6.06 15.26
C PHE A 5 15.54 -6.41 14.18
N LEU A 6 15.49 -5.73 13.03
CA LEU A 6 16.40 -5.97 11.92
C LEU A 6 17.86 -5.76 12.35
N SER A 7 18.17 -4.70 13.09
CA SER A 7 19.53 -4.45 13.61
C SER A 7 20.03 -5.55 14.54
N SER A 8 19.16 -6.11 15.38
CA SER A 8 19.53 -7.22 16.27
C SER A 8 19.83 -8.50 15.48
N VAL A 9 19.00 -8.80 14.47
CA VAL A 9 19.17 -9.95 13.58
C VAL A 9 20.43 -9.81 12.73
N THR A 10 20.69 -8.63 12.16
CA THR A 10 21.90 -8.39 11.37
C THR A 10 23.16 -8.48 12.23
N ALA A 11 23.16 -7.94 13.44
CA ALA A 11 24.27 -8.08 14.38
C ALA A 11 24.54 -9.55 14.74
N PHE A 12 23.49 -10.34 15.00
CA PHE A 12 23.63 -11.77 15.25
C PHE A 12 24.21 -12.53 14.05
N ILE A 13 23.72 -12.25 12.83
CA ILE A 13 24.24 -12.86 11.60
C ILE A 13 25.71 -12.46 11.38
N ALA A 14 26.06 -11.20 11.64
CA ALA A 14 27.43 -10.71 11.51
C ALA A 14 28.39 -11.40 12.50
N ALA A 15 27.92 -11.68 13.73
CA ALA A 15 28.69 -12.44 14.72
C ALA A 15 28.83 -13.94 14.35
N HIS A 16 27.85 -14.49 13.63
CA HIS A 16 27.83 -15.92 13.26
C HIS A 16 27.51 -16.16 11.76
N PRO A 17 28.36 -15.73 10.80
CA PRO A 17 28.04 -15.82 9.37
C PRO A 17 27.84 -17.26 8.86
N HIS A 18 28.54 -18.22 9.47
CA HIS A 18 28.41 -19.65 9.15
C HIS A 18 27.00 -20.18 9.41
N LEU A 19 26.29 -19.68 10.43
CA LEU A 19 24.90 -20.05 10.69
C LEU A 19 23.98 -19.55 9.58
N ALA A 20 24.28 -18.42 8.94
CA ALA A 20 23.51 -17.92 7.80
C ALA A 20 23.67 -18.83 6.58
N TYR A 21 24.89 -19.30 6.28
CA TYR A 21 25.11 -20.26 5.20
C TYR A 21 24.46 -21.61 5.48
N ALA A 22 24.57 -22.12 6.71
CA ALA A 22 23.89 -23.34 7.12
C ALA A 22 22.36 -23.18 7.02
N ALA A 23 21.81 -22.05 7.46
CA ALA A 23 20.39 -21.74 7.33
C ALA A 23 19.95 -21.72 5.86
N VAL A 24 20.68 -21.05 4.96
CA VAL A 24 20.34 -21.02 3.53
C VAL A 24 20.41 -22.41 2.90
N LEU A 25 21.41 -23.22 3.25
CA LEU A 25 21.48 -24.62 2.81
C LEU A 25 20.25 -25.41 3.28
N LEU A 26 19.89 -25.31 4.56
CA LEU A 26 18.74 -26.01 5.14
C LEU A 26 17.41 -25.51 4.56
N LEU A 27 17.27 -24.21 4.31
CA LEU A 27 16.07 -23.62 3.71
C LEU A 27 15.90 -24.11 2.27
N ALA A 28 16.96 -24.06 1.45
CA ALA A 28 16.92 -24.55 0.08
C ALA A 28 16.65 -26.07 0.02
N LEU A 29 17.26 -26.84 0.93
CA LEU A 29 17.01 -28.27 1.07
C LEU A 29 15.56 -28.56 1.45
N SER A 30 15.06 -27.88 2.48
CA SER A 30 13.69 -28.05 2.99
C SER A 30 12.65 -27.71 1.93
N GLU A 31 12.93 -26.70 1.11
CA GLU A 31 12.05 -26.22 0.05
C GLU A 31 11.89 -27.23 -1.11
N SER A 32 12.88 -28.11 -1.28
CA SER A 32 12.94 -29.18 -2.27
C SER A 32 12.30 -30.50 -1.82
N ILE A 33 11.97 -30.64 -0.53
CA ILE A 33 11.30 -31.83 0.00
C ILE A 33 9.78 -31.60 -0.03
N PRO A 34 8.99 -32.52 -0.64
CA PRO A 34 7.53 -32.50 -0.57
C PRO A 34 7.04 -32.29 0.87
N LEU A 35 5.96 -31.52 1.04
CA LEU A 35 5.37 -31.12 2.33
C LEU A 35 6.20 -30.11 3.13
N ILE A 36 7.49 -30.36 3.39
CA ILE A 36 8.32 -29.41 4.17
C ILE A 36 8.39 -28.06 3.46
N GLY A 37 8.63 -28.07 2.14
CA GLY A 37 8.68 -26.87 1.32
C GLY A 37 7.33 -26.15 1.14
N VAL A 38 6.22 -26.73 1.62
CA VAL A 38 4.91 -26.05 1.67
C VAL A 38 4.77 -25.22 2.95
N PHE A 39 5.37 -25.67 4.06
CA PHE A 39 5.29 -25.01 5.36
C PHE A 39 6.43 -24.01 5.60
N VAL A 40 7.62 -24.26 5.05
CA VAL A 40 8.79 -23.40 5.25
C VAL A 40 8.90 -22.41 4.08
N PRO A 41 8.76 -21.08 4.30
CA PRO A 41 8.90 -20.07 3.25
C PRO A 41 10.39 -19.80 2.93
N GLY A 42 11.10 -20.83 2.46
CA GLY A 42 12.56 -20.82 2.24
C GLY A 42 13.03 -19.67 1.35
N THR A 43 12.42 -19.52 0.17
CA THR A 43 12.76 -18.47 -0.80
C THR A 43 12.75 -17.06 -0.20
N ALA A 44 11.74 -16.70 0.59
CA ALA A 44 11.62 -15.35 1.15
C ALA A 44 12.76 -15.04 2.13
N VAL A 45 13.13 -16.02 2.95
CA VAL A 45 14.23 -15.88 3.91
C VAL A 45 15.58 -15.86 3.20
N ILE A 46 15.78 -16.67 2.15
CA ILE A 46 16.99 -16.64 1.32
C ILE A 46 17.18 -15.26 0.68
N ILE A 47 16.11 -14.68 0.12
CA ILE A 47 16.15 -13.32 -0.46
C ILE A 47 16.53 -12.30 0.63
N ALA A 48 15.93 -12.38 1.82
CA ALA A 48 16.23 -11.47 2.92
C ALA A 48 17.71 -11.57 3.39
N ILE A 49 18.26 -12.78 3.53
CA ILE A 49 19.67 -12.98 3.88
C ILE A 49 20.58 -12.46 2.75
N SER A 50 20.23 -12.69 1.49
CA SER A 50 21.04 -12.23 0.35
C SER A 50 21.12 -10.70 0.23
N ALA A 51 20.14 -9.96 0.77
CA ALA A 51 20.20 -8.50 0.86
C ALA A 51 21.30 -7.98 1.81
N LEU A 52 21.88 -8.85 2.64
CA LEU A 52 23.01 -8.54 3.52
C LEU A 52 24.38 -8.75 2.84
N VAL A 53 24.42 -9.20 1.59
CA VAL A 53 25.68 -9.38 0.86
C VAL A 53 26.43 -8.05 0.63
N PRO A 54 25.77 -6.96 0.19
CA PRO A 54 26.45 -5.70 -0.08
C PRO A 54 27.02 -5.01 1.17
N SER A 55 26.48 -5.29 2.36
CA SER A 55 27.02 -4.78 3.62
C SER A 55 28.25 -5.53 4.13
N GLY A 56 28.66 -6.61 3.45
CA GLY A 56 29.80 -7.45 3.84
C GLY A 56 29.50 -8.43 4.98
N VAL A 57 28.27 -8.46 5.50
CA VAL A 57 27.85 -9.37 6.58
C VAL A 57 27.88 -10.84 6.11
N VAL A 58 27.51 -11.09 4.85
CA VAL A 58 27.61 -12.40 4.20
C VAL A 58 28.29 -12.27 2.84
N THR A 59 29.20 -13.18 2.52
CA THR A 59 29.85 -13.24 1.21
C THR A 59 29.00 -13.97 0.15
N LEU A 60 29.03 -13.48 -1.10
CA LEU A 60 28.18 -13.95 -2.20
C LEU A 60 28.43 -15.41 -2.59
N TRP A 61 29.70 -15.77 -2.80
CA TRP A 61 30.06 -17.08 -3.36
C TRP A 61 29.72 -18.25 -2.42
N PRO A 62 30.03 -18.19 -1.10
CA PRO A 62 29.58 -19.21 -0.16
C PRO A 62 28.05 -19.28 -0.04
N LEU A 63 27.35 -18.15 -0.14
CA LEU A 63 25.89 -18.12 -0.12
C LEU A 63 25.28 -18.84 -1.34
N LEU A 64 25.80 -18.58 -2.54
CA LEU A 64 25.43 -19.28 -3.77
C LEU A 64 25.74 -20.78 -3.67
N ALA A 65 26.93 -21.13 -3.19
CA ALA A 65 27.34 -22.52 -3.01
C ALA A 65 26.43 -23.25 -2.01
N ALA A 66 26.08 -22.63 -0.88
CA ALA A 66 25.18 -23.18 0.12
C ALA A 66 23.76 -23.40 -0.44
N ALA A 67 23.21 -22.42 -1.15
CA ALA A 67 21.89 -22.53 -1.77
C ALA A 67 21.85 -23.61 -2.87
N THR A 68 22.86 -23.64 -3.75
CA THR A 68 22.99 -24.66 -4.80
C THR A 68 23.14 -26.06 -4.20
N ALA A 69 24.00 -26.23 -3.19
CA ALA A 69 24.19 -27.51 -2.51
C ALA A 69 22.90 -27.97 -1.82
N GLY A 70 22.23 -27.08 -1.09
CA GLY A 70 20.95 -27.37 -0.44
C GLY A 70 19.88 -27.83 -1.43
N ALA A 71 19.71 -27.12 -2.54
CA ALA A 71 18.76 -27.48 -3.59
C ALA A 71 19.09 -28.84 -4.25
N ILE A 72 20.36 -29.11 -4.55
CA ILE A 72 20.80 -30.39 -5.12
C ILE A 72 20.51 -31.55 -4.15
N ILE A 73 20.87 -31.38 -2.88
CA ILE A 73 20.69 -32.40 -1.82
C ILE A 73 19.20 -32.65 -1.58
N GLY A 74 18.39 -31.60 -1.47
CA GLY A 74 16.95 -31.71 -1.23
C GLY A 74 16.23 -32.45 -2.36
N ASP A 75 16.45 -32.05 -3.62
CA ASP A 75 15.86 -32.74 -4.77
C ASP A 75 16.39 -34.17 -4.89
N GLY A 76 17.68 -34.37 -4.60
CA GLY A 76 18.30 -35.70 -4.55
C GLY A 76 17.65 -36.62 -3.53
N LEU A 77 17.36 -36.11 -2.33
CA LEU A 77 16.68 -36.87 -1.29
C LEU A 77 15.26 -37.24 -1.72
N SER A 78 14.51 -36.28 -2.26
CA SER A 78 13.16 -36.49 -2.81
C SER A 78 13.16 -37.57 -3.91
N PHE A 79 14.12 -37.51 -4.84
CA PHE A 79 14.30 -38.51 -5.89
C PHE A 79 14.64 -39.89 -5.32
N TRP A 80 15.59 -39.96 -4.38
CA TRP A 80 15.99 -41.21 -3.75
C TRP A 80 14.83 -41.87 -3.01
N ILE A 81 14.04 -41.08 -2.26
CA ILE A 81 12.83 -41.55 -1.58
C ILE A 81 11.85 -42.15 -2.60
N GLY A 82 11.59 -41.45 -3.70
CA GLY A 82 10.69 -41.93 -4.76
C GLY A 82 11.21 -43.20 -5.43
N HIS A 83 12.52 -43.30 -5.60
CA HIS A 83 13.18 -44.45 -6.21
C HIS A 83 13.18 -45.69 -5.29
N ARG A 84 13.27 -45.50 -3.96
CA ARG A 84 13.34 -46.58 -2.96
C ARG A 84 11.97 -47.13 -2.56
N TYR A 85 10.97 -46.26 -2.45
CA TYR A 85 9.63 -46.60 -1.93
C TYR A 85 8.54 -46.63 -3.03
N HIS A 86 8.86 -46.20 -4.25
CA HIS A 86 7.97 -46.23 -5.41
C HIS A 86 6.60 -45.57 -5.11
N SER A 87 5.53 -46.05 -5.74
CA SER A 87 4.18 -45.48 -5.61
C SER A 87 3.55 -45.65 -4.23
N GLN A 88 4.07 -46.55 -3.39
CA GLN A 88 3.53 -46.83 -2.06
C GLN A 88 3.59 -45.60 -1.15
N ILE A 89 4.60 -44.76 -1.31
CA ILE A 89 4.75 -43.55 -0.49
C ILE A 89 3.64 -42.52 -0.72
N LEU A 90 3.04 -42.51 -1.91
CA LEU A 90 1.95 -41.58 -2.26
C LEU A 90 0.64 -41.95 -1.55
N GLN A 91 0.49 -43.21 -1.10
CA GLN A 91 -0.69 -43.70 -0.40
C GLN A 91 -0.60 -43.49 1.12
N ASN A 92 0.61 -43.25 1.63
CA ASN A 92 0.87 -43.06 3.05
C ASN A 92 0.73 -41.58 3.46
N TRP A 93 0.41 -41.37 4.74
CA TRP A 93 0.49 -40.06 5.35
C TRP A 93 1.96 -39.60 5.33
N PRO A 94 2.27 -38.32 5.02
CA PRO A 94 1.36 -37.17 4.81
C PRO A 94 1.01 -36.87 3.33
N LEU A 95 1.60 -37.56 2.36
CA LEU A 95 1.45 -37.25 0.94
C LEU A 95 0.05 -37.55 0.40
N ASN A 96 -0.65 -38.53 0.99
CA ASN A 96 -2.02 -38.89 0.63
C ASN A 96 -3.04 -37.75 0.79
N ARG A 97 -2.72 -36.69 1.56
CA ARG A 97 -3.58 -35.51 1.72
C ARG A 97 -3.53 -34.54 0.52
N TYR A 98 -2.62 -34.74 -0.43
CA TYR A 98 -2.42 -33.82 -1.56
C TYR A 98 -2.54 -34.51 -2.94
N PRO A 99 -3.65 -35.23 -3.22
CA PRO A 99 -3.80 -35.99 -4.47
C PRO A 99 -3.79 -35.09 -5.72
N GLU A 100 -4.28 -33.86 -5.61
CA GLU A 100 -4.30 -32.90 -6.72
C GLU A 100 -2.88 -32.43 -7.13
N LEU A 101 -1.98 -32.24 -6.16
CA LEU A 101 -0.59 -31.85 -6.46
C LEU A 101 0.19 -33.01 -7.08
N ILE A 102 -0.08 -34.23 -6.62
CA ILE A 102 0.51 -35.45 -7.18
C ILE A 102 0.08 -35.63 -8.64
N SER A 103 -1.22 -35.56 -8.94
CA SER A 103 -1.74 -35.74 -10.31
C SER A 103 -1.26 -34.63 -11.25
N ARG A 104 -1.22 -33.37 -10.79
CA ARG A 104 -0.62 -32.25 -11.55
C ARG A 104 0.85 -32.48 -11.84
N SER A 105 1.61 -33.00 -10.88
CA SER A 105 3.04 -33.27 -11.04
C SER A 105 3.29 -34.43 -11.99
N GLN A 106 2.49 -35.50 -11.93
CA GLN A 106 2.53 -36.60 -12.90
C GLN A 106 2.19 -36.10 -14.31
N ALA A 107 1.10 -35.35 -14.48
CA ALA A 107 0.73 -34.77 -15.78
C ALA A 107 1.83 -33.85 -16.33
N PHE A 108 2.47 -33.06 -15.46
CA PHE A 108 3.58 -32.20 -15.83
C PHE A 108 4.80 -33.02 -16.29
N PHE A 109 5.13 -34.09 -15.56
CA PHE A 109 6.22 -35.01 -15.91
C PHE A 109 5.95 -35.69 -17.25
N THR A 110 4.74 -36.22 -17.47
CA THR A 110 4.35 -36.83 -18.75
C THR A 110 4.46 -35.86 -19.92
N ARG A 111 4.11 -34.58 -19.71
CA ARG A 111 4.17 -33.56 -20.76
C ARG A 111 5.59 -33.11 -21.13
N HIS A 112 6.51 -33.05 -20.16
CA HIS A 112 7.86 -32.48 -20.37
C HIS A 112 8.98 -33.53 -20.32
N GLY A 113 8.67 -34.77 -19.95
CA GLY A 113 9.63 -35.88 -19.86
C GLY A 113 10.80 -35.56 -18.94
N ASP A 114 12.01 -35.93 -19.37
CA ASP A 114 13.25 -35.72 -18.61
C ASP A 114 13.55 -34.23 -18.33
N LYS A 115 13.01 -33.30 -19.13
CA LYS A 115 13.17 -31.84 -18.93
C LYS A 115 12.34 -31.32 -17.74
N SER A 116 11.41 -32.13 -17.25
CA SER A 116 10.50 -31.76 -16.16
C SER A 116 11.26 -31.34 -14.90
N VAL A 117 12.34 -32.03 -14.53
CA VAL A 117 13.15 -31.72 -13.34
C VAL A 117 13.74 -30.31 -13.42
N PHE A 118 14.20 -29.91 -14.60
CA PHE A 118 14.74 -28.56 -14.81
C PHE A 118 13.63 -27.49 -14.77
N ILE A 119 12.58 -27.69 -15.56
CA ILE A 119 11.52 -26.68 -15.73
C ILE A 119 10.69 -26.53 -14.45
N ALA A 120 10.42 -27.65 -13.76
CA ALA A 120 9.58 -27.66 -12.57
C ALA A 120 10.15 -26.84 -11.41
N ARG A 121 11.48 -26.71 -11.32
CA ARG A 121 12.13 -25.92 -10.27
C ARG A 121 11.68 -24.44 -10.28
N PHE A 122 11.23 -23.94 -11.44
CA PHE A 122 10.70 -22.59 -11.62
C PHE A 122 9.16 -22.53 -11.67
N ALA A 123 8.47 -23.67 -11.45
CA ALA A 123 7.02 -23.77 -11.50
C ALA A 123 6.44 -23.93 -10.07
N PRO A 124 5.81 -22.88 -9.50
CA PRO A 124 5.19 -22.96 -8.19
C PRO A 124 4.14 -24.07 -8.11
N GLY A 125 4.10 -24.79 -6.98
CA GLY A 125 3.12 -25.84 -6.69
C GLY A 125 3.52 -27.26 -7.12
N VAL A 126 4.30 -27.43 -8.19
CA VAL A 126 4.77 -28.77 -8.63
C VAL A 126 6.25 -29.02 -8.31
N ARG A 127 7.04 -27.96 -8.06
CA ARG A 127 8.51 -28.06 -7.89
C ARG A 127 8.97 -29.12 -6.89
N ALA A 128 8.35 -29.19 -5.71
CA ALA A 128 8.79 -30.07 -4.63
C ALA A 128 8.44 -31.53 -4.92
N PHE A 129 7.40 -31.78 -5.71
CA PHE A 129 6.91 -33.13 -6.01
C PHE A 129 7.58 -33.76 -7.23
N ILE A 130 8.07 -32.97 -8.18
CA ILE A 130 8.64 -33.49 -9.42
C ILE A 130 9.86 -34.40 -9.21
N PRO A 131 10.85 -34.07 -8.35
CA PRO A 131 11.95 -34.97 -8.05
C PRO A 131 11.48 -36.33 -7.49
N LEU A 132 10.50 -36.31 -6.58
CA LEU A 132 9.89 -37.52 -6.04
C LEU A 132 9.22 -38.36 -7.14
N ILE A 133 8.40 -37.73 -7.98
CA ILE A 133 7.72 -38.40 -9.10
C ILE A 133 8.74 -38.98 -10.10
N ALA A 134 9.83 -38.25 -10.39
CA ALA A 134 10.92 -38.74 -11.25
C ALA A 134 11.55 -40.03 -10.70
N GLY A 135 11.73 -40.12 -9.37
CA GLY A 135 12.20 -41.32 -8.68
C GLY A 135 11.20 -42.48 -8.79
N ILE A 136 9.92 -42.22 -8.56
CA ILE A 136 8.84 -43.21 -8.66
C ILE A 136 8.74 -43.79 -10.07
N LEU A 137 8.89 -42.94 -11.09
CA LEU A 137 8.87 -43.32 -12.51
C LEU A 137 10.20 -43.90 -13.01
N LYS A 138 11.16 -44.17 -12.10
CA LYS A 138 12.45 -44.82 -12.38
C LYS A 138 13.28 -44.08 -13.45
N MET A 139 13.25 -42.75 -13.44
CA MET A 139 14.17 -41.94 -14.26
C MET A 139 15.62 -42.32 -13.91
N SER A 140 16.49 -42.43 -14.92
CA SER A 140 17.90 -42.79 -14.67
C SER A 140 18.59 -41.74 -13.80
N SER A 141 19.30 -42.16 -12.75
CA SER A 141 19.96 -41.25 -11.80
C SER A 141 20.89 -40.24 -12.47
N ARG A 142 21.61 -40.65 -13.53
CA ARG A 142 22.50 -39.74 -14.29
C ARG A 142 21.72 -38.58 -14.91
N ARG A 143 20.61 -38.86 -15.61
CA ARG A 143 19.78 -37.81 -16.23
C ARG A 143 19.17 -36.90 -15.16
N PHE A 144 18.71 -37.48 -14.06
CA PHE A 144 18.15 -36.73 -12.94
C PHE A 144 19.17 -35.74 -12.35
N TYR A 145 20.37 -36.21 -11.96
CA TYR A 145 21.38 -35.35 -11.36
C TYR A 145 21.91 -34.28 -12.31
N VAL A 146 22.05 -34.59 -13.62
CA VAL A 146 22.41 -33.57 -14.62
C VAL A 146 21.36 -32.47 -14.67
N ALA A 147 20.07 -32.82 -14.76
CA ALA A 147 18.98 -31.84 -14.78
C ALA A 147 18.88 -31.06 -13.47
N ASN A 148 19.07 -31.73 -12.32
CA ASN A 148 19.05 -31.14 -10.98
C ASN A 148 20.21 -30.16 -10.77
N ILE A 149 21.44 -30.52 -11.12
CA ILE A 149 22.60 -29.63 -10.96
C ILE A 149 22.46 -28.41 -11.86
N LEU A 150 22.14 -28.60 -13.14
CA LEU A 150 21.98 -27.48 -14.08
C LEU A 150 20.86 -26.52 -13.64
N SER A 151 19.73 -27.03 -13.18
CA SER A 151 18.66 -26.15 -12.70
C SER A 151 19.02 -25.48 -11.37
N ALA A 152 19.83 -26.10 -10.51
CA ALA A 152 20.25 -25.51 -9.23
C ALA A 152 21.20 -24.33 -9.44
N LEU A 153 22.10 -24.46 -10.43
CA LEU A 153 23.03 -23.41 -10.82
C LEU A 153 22.33 -22.18 -11.43
N VAL A 154 21.14 -22.35 -12.01
CA VAL A 154 20.32 -21.22 -12.49
C VAL A 154 19.41 -20.68 -11.38
N TRP A 155 18.85 -21.57 -10.57
CA TRP A 155 17.89 -21.23 -9.51
C TRP A 155 18.52 -20.44 -8.36
N ALA A 156 19.73 -20.80 -7.91
CA ALA A 156 20.37 -20.09 -6.81
C ALA A 156 20.67 -18.61 -7.16
N PRO A 157 21.31 -18.29 -8.31
CA PRO A 157 21.45 -16.90 -8.75
C PRO A 157 20.12 -16.19 -8.98
N SER A 158 19.09 -16.86 -9.49
CA SER A 158 17.80 -16.22 -9.77
C SER A 158 17.07 -15.74 -8.51
N HIS A 159 17.41 -16.26 -7.33
CA HIS A 159 16.84 -15.83 -6.05
C HIS A 159 17.82 -14.97 -5.23
N ILE A 160 19.11 -15.31 -5.23
CA ILE A 160 20.13 -14.58 -4.47
C ILE A 160 20.43 -13.22 -5.11
N LEU A 161 20.64 -13.15 -6.44
CA LEU A 161 21.03 -11.89 -7.08
C LEU A 161 19.97 -10.78 -6.95
N PRO A 162 18.65 -11.04 -7.11
CA PRO A 162 17.64 -10.02 -6.82
C PRO A 162 17.70 -9.49 -5.39
N GLY A 163 17.93 -10.34 -4.38
CA GLY A 163 18.06 -9.87 -3.01
C GLY A 163 19.35 -9.06 -2.79
N VAL A 164 20.47 -9.46 -3.41
CA VAL A 164 21.72 -8.68 -3.43
C VAL A 164 21.48 -7.30 -4.05
N LEU A 165 20.78 -7.21 -5.19
CA LEU A 165 20.44 -5.95 -5.85
C LEU A 165 19.55 -5.06 -4.98
N VAL A 166 18.59 -5.65 -4.26
CA VAL A 166 17.78 -4.93 -3.28
C VAL A 166 18.69 -4.36 -2.19
N GLY A 167 19.56 -5.17 -1.59
CA GLY A 167 20.53 -4.71 -0.59
C GLY A 167 21.45 -3.60 -1.10
N ALA A 168 21.93 -3.70 -2.35
CA ALA A 168 22.83 -2.72 -2.95
C ALA A 168 22.10 -1.39 -3.20
N SER A 169 20.82 -1.46 -3.60
CA SER A 169 19.96 -0.29 -3.72
C SER A 169 19.78 0.44 -2.39
N PHE A 170 19.72 -0.28 -1.25
CA PHE A 170 19.70 0.36 0.07
C PHE A 170 20.98 1.14 0.38
N GLY A 171 22.15 0.64 -0.05
CA GLY A 171 23.42 1.36 0.06
C GLY A 171 23.47 2.60 -0.84
N LEU A 172 23.04 2.48 -2.09
CA LEU A 172 23.05 3.58 -3.07
C LEU A 172 22.07 4.71 -2.73
N LEU A 173 20.89 4.36 -2.22
CA LEU A 173 19.82 5.31 -1.91
C LEU A 173 19.95 5.92 -0.49
N GLY A 174 20.81 5.35 0.37
CA GLY A 174 21.09 5.87 1.71
C GLY A 174 19.81 6.10 2.53
N PRO A 175 19.60 7.30 3.12
CA PRO A 175 18.39 7.62 3.88
C PRO A 175 17.09 7.49 3.08
N ALA A 176 17.14 7.62 1.75
CA ALA A 176 15.96 7.53 0.89
C ALA A 176 15.47 6.09 0.67
N ALA A 177 16.32 5.09 0.92
CA ALA A 177 16.00 3.70 0.62
C ALA A 177 14.77 3.18 1.36
N LYS A 178 14.67 3.48 2.66
CA LYS A 178 13.57 3.00 3.51
C LYS A 178 12.23 3.65 3.10
N PRO A 179 12.09 4.98 2.98
CA PRO A 179 10.87 5.59 2.46
C PRO A 179 10.44 5.04 1.09
N LEU A 180 11.39 4.90 0.16
CA LEU A 180 11.11 4.33 -1.17
C LEU A 180 10.60 2.90 -1.11
N ALA A 181 11.21 2.06 -0.26
CA ALA A 181 10.76 0.69 -0.06
C ALA A 181 9.32 0.64 0.51
N ILE A 182 8.99 1.51 1.47
CA ILE A 182 7.64 1.62 2.03
C ILE A 182 6.63 2.00 0.94
N ILE A 183 6.94 3.02 0.13
CA ILE A 183 6.08 3.46 -0.97
C ILE A 183 5.92 2.38 -2.03
N ALA A 184 7.01 1.73 -2.44
CA ALA A 184 6.98 0.64 -3.42
C ALA A 184 6.11 -0.54 -2.94
N VAL A 185 6.25 -0.93 -1.67
CA VAL A 185 5.42 -1.98 -1.07
C VAL A 185 3.95 -1.54 -0.99
N LEU A 186 3.68 -0.30 -0.57
CA LEU A 186 2.32 0.25 -0.51
C LEU A 186 1.65 0.21 -1.90
N VAL A 187 2.32 0.72 -2.93
CA VAL A 187 1.84 0.71 -4.32
C VAL A 187 1.61 -0.72 -4.81
N ALA A 188 2.55 -1.64 -4.56
CA ALA A 188 2.43 -3.03 -4.97
C ALA A 188 1.26 -3.75 -4.28
N VAL A 189 1.05 -3.51 -2.98
CA VAL A 189 -0.07 -4.07 -2.21
C VAL A 189 -1.40 -3.53 -2.73
N VAL A 190 -1.50 -2.23 -3.01
CA VAL A 190 -2.73 -1.64 -3.54
C VAL A 190 -3.04 -2.17 -4.94
N ILE A 191 -2.05 -2.25 -5.83
CA ILE A 191 -2.22 -2.84 -7.17
C ILE A 191 -2.65 -4.31 -7.05
N TRP A 192 -2.01 -5.08 -6.18
CA TRP A 192 -2.39 -6.47 -5.93
C TRP A 192 -3.82 -6.59 -5.41
N ALA A 193 -4.20 -5.79 -4.41
CA ALA A 193 -5.54 -5.76 -3.84
C ALA A 193 -6.58 -5.39 -4.91
N MET A 194 -6.32 -4.37 -5.71
CA MET A 194 -7.16 -3.96 -6.84
C MET A 194 -7.35 -5.11 -7.84
N VAL A 195 -6.27 -5.78 -8.28
CA VAL A 195 -6.35 -6.94 -9.18
C VAL A 195 -7.17 -8.08 -8.57
N ARG A 196 -7.04 -8.31 -7.25
CA ARG A 196 -7.82 -9.33 -6.53
C ARG A 196 -9.29 -8.96 -6.41
N ILE A 197 -9.61 -7.70 -6.12
CA ILE A 197 -10.98 -7.17 -6.04
C ILE A 197 -11.64 -7.26 -7.42
N VAL A 198 -10.98 -6.81 -8.49
CA VAL A 198 -11.49 -6.94 -9.86
C VAL A 198 -11.72 -8.40 -10.21
N ARG A 199 -10.77 -9.29 -9.92
CA ARG A 199 -10.92 -10.73 -10.17
C ARG A 199 -12.07 -11.33 -9.38
N PHE A 200 -12.24 -10.93 -8.12
CA PHE A 200 -13.34 -11.38 -7.26
C PHE A 200 -14.70 -10.88 -7.78
N GLY A 201 -14.79 -9.58 -8.10
CA GLY A 201 -15.98 -8.96 -8.68
C GLY A 201 -16.40 -9.62 -9.99
N LEU A 202 -15.45 -9.90 -10.89
CA LEU A 202 -15.75 -10.59 -12.15
C LEU A 202 -16.18 -12.06 -11.94
N ARG A 203 -15.58 -12.79 -10.99
CA ARG A 203 -15.87 -14.22 -10.76
C ARG A 203 -17.12 -14.48 -9.93
N ARG A 204 -17.42 -13.62 -8.96
CA ARG A 204 -18.51 -13.80 -7.97
C ARG A 204 -19.57 -12.71 -8.08
N GLY A 205 -19.15 -11.44 -8.20
CA GLY A 205 -20.04 -10.28 -8.25
C GLY A 205 -20.91 -10.24 -9.51
N VAL A 206 -20.31 -10.38 -10.69
CA VAL A 206 -21.05 -10.33 -11.97
C VAL A 206 -22.11 -11.43 -12.07
N PRO A 207 -21.83 -12.71 -11.77
CA PRO A 207 -22.88 -13.73 -11.73
C PRO A 207 -24.00 -13.43 -10.74
N ALA A 208 -23.66 -12.91 -9.56
CA ALA A 208 -24.66 -12.53 -8.56
C ALA A 208 -25.54 -11.35 -9.00
N ALA A 209 -24.94 -10.33 -9.62
CA ALA A 209 -25.65 -9.18 -10.17
C ALA A 209 -26.58 -9.59 -11.32
N VAL A 210 -26.13 -10.47 -12.22
CA VAL A 210 -26.97 -11.04 -13.28
C VAL A 210 -28.14 -11.83 -12.68
N ALA A 211 -27.89 -12.68 -11.69
CA ALA A 211 -28.95 -13.43 -11.01
C ALA A 211 -29.95 -12.53 -10.27
N ALA A 212 -29.47 -11.46 -9.61
CA ALA A 212 -30.31 -10.46 -8.96
C ALA A 212 -31.16 -9.69 -10.00
N GLY A 213 -30.56 -9.30 -11.12
CA GLY A 213 -31.25 -8.67 -12.25
C GLY A 213 -32.36 -9.56 -12.82
N GLN A 214 -32.11 -10.86 -12.96
CA GLN A 214 -33.13 -11.83 -13.38
C GLN A 214 -34.31 -11.91 -12.39
N ARG A 215 -34.02 -11.95 -11.07
CA ARG A 215 -35.08 -11.94 -10.04
C ARG A 215 -35.91 -10.66 -10.07
N LEU A 216 -35.24 -9.51 -10.25
CA LEU A 216 -35.90 -8.22 -10.35
C LEU A 216 -36.77 -8.15 -11.60
N ARG A 217 -36.28 -8.62 -12.76
CA ARG A 217 -37.06 -8.71 -13.99
C ARG A 217 -38.34 -9.52 -13.78
N ILE A 218 -38.25 -10.72 -13.18
CA ILE A 218 -39.44 -11.56 -12.92
C ILE A 218 -40.49 -10.82 -12.05
N ARG A 219 -40.05 -9.94 -11.15
CA ARG A 219 -40.98 -9.09 -10.36
C ARG A 219 -41.55 -7.94 -11.18
N LEU A 220 -40.74 -7.30 -12.02
CA LEU A 220 -41.15 -6.17 -12.86
C LEU A 220 -42.09 -6.59 -13.99
N ASP A 221 -41.92 -7.79 -14.55
CA ASP A 221 -42.81 -8.36 -15.57
C ASP A 221 -44.24 -8.57 -15.04
N ARG A 222 -44.44 -8.55 -13.72
CA ARG A 222 -45.77 -8.59 -13.07
C ARG A 222 -46.42 -7.21 -12.90
N ILE A 223 -45.68 -6.13 -13.14
CA ILE A 223 -46.14 -4.75 -13.00
C ILE A 223 -46.46 -4.22 -14.40
N ASP A 224 -47.75 -3.99 -14.68
CA ASP A 224 -48.15 -3.42 -15.97
C ASP A 224 -47.95 -1.90 -16.00
N SER A 225 -46.70 -1.48 -16.20
CA SER A 225 -46.35 -0.08 -16.36
C SER A 225 -45.26 0.13 -17.41
N ALA A 226 -45.29 1.28 -18.10
CA ALA A 226 -44.31 1.64 -19.12
C ALA A 226 -42.89 1.71 -18.55
N TRP A 227 -42.72 2.20 -17.31
CA TRP A 227 -41.42 2.25 -16.65
C TRP A 227 -40.94 0.84 -16.24
N ALA A 228 -41.83 -0.03 -15.80
CA ALA A 228 -41.51 -1.41 -15.43
C ALA A 228 -41.05 -2.21 -16.66
N LYS A 229 -41.75 -2.05 -17.79
CA LYS A 229 -41.38 -2.62 -19.10
C LYS A 229 -40.05 -2.05 -19.61
N ALA A 230 -39.81 -0.75 -19.45
CA ALA A 230 -38.53 -0.13 -19.80
C ALA A 230 -37.38 -0.74 -18.98
N ILE A 231 -37.50 -0.83 -17.65
CA ILE A 231 -36.46 -1.42 -16.78
C ILE A 231 -36.28 -2.92 -17.05
N ALA A 232 -37.37 -3.67 -17.27
CA ALA A 232 -37.31 -5.09 -17.61
C ALA A 232 -36.55 -5.34 -18.92
N SER A 233 -36.73 -4.47 -19.93
CA SER A 233 -35.97 -4.53 -21.18
C SER A 233 -34.46 -4.28 -21.00
N LEU A 234 -34.06 -3.55 -19.95
CA LEU A 234 -32.64 -3.33 -19.60
C LEU A 234 -31.99 -4.55 -18.93
N LEU A 235 -32.82 -5.43 -18.35
CA LEU A 235 -32.40 -6.61 -17.62
C LEU A 235 -32.49 -7.88 -18.48
N ASP A 236 -32.57 -7.75 -19.82
CA ASP A 236 -32.75 -8.89 -20.71
C ASP A 236 -31.49 -9.78 -20.82
N PRO A 237 -31.52 -11.04 -20.34
CA PRO A 237 -30.36 -11.94 -20.42
C PRO A 237 -30.06 -12.44 -21.84
N SER A 238 -31.00 -12.28 -22.78
CA SER A 238 -30.84 -12.72 -24.17
C SER A 238 -29.90 -11.82 -24.98
N LEU A 239 -29.57 -10.64 -24.45
CA LEU A 239 -28.54 -9.79 -25.04
C LEU A 239 -27.16 -10.45 -24.80
N PRO A 240 -26.34 -10.68 -25.86
CA PRO A 240 -25.03 -11.32 -25.75
C PRO A 240 -24.04 -10.59 -24.81
N GLU A 241 -24.38 -9.38 -24.37
CA GLU A 241 -23.57 -8.53 -23.49
C GLU A 241 -24.16 -8.33 -22.08
N ALA A 242 -25.14 -9.13 -21.64
CA ALA A 242 -25.81 -8.96 -20.34
C ALA A 242 -24.86 -8.90 -19.14
N ARG A 243 -23.74 -9.65 -19.17
CA ARG A 243 -22.68 -9.60 -18.14
C ARG A 243 -21.93 -8.27 -18.14
N GLY A 244 -21.66 -7.70 -19.31
CA GLY A 244 -20.99 -6.41 -19.47
C GLY A 244 -21.89 -5.27 -18.98
N LEU A 245 -23.17 -5.30 -19.33
CA LEU A 245 -24.16 -4.33 -18.85
C LEU A 245 -24.36 -4.39 -17.34
N ALA A 246 -24.44 -5.59 -16.76
CA ALA A 246 -24.53 -5.76 -15.30
C ALA A 246 -23.29 -5.22 -14.57
N LEU A 247 -22.09 -5.46 -15.12
CA LEU A 247 -20.84 -4.91 -14.58
C LEU A 247 -20.83 -3.38 -14.64
N LEU A 248 -21.20 -2.78 -15.78
CA LEU A 248 -21.26 -1.33 -15.94
C LEU A 248 -22.31 -0.70 -15.02
N ALA A 249 -23.47 -1.32 -14.85
CA ALA A 249 -24.48 -0.86 -13.90
C ALA A 249 -23.96 -0.89 -12.46
N ALA A 250 -23.27 -1.97 -12.05
CA ALA A 250 -22.66 -2.05 -10.72
C ALA A 250 -21.56 -0.99 -10.52
N LEU A 251 -20.72 -0.76 -11.53
CA LEU A 251 -19.68 0.28 -11.50
C LEU A 251 -20.29 1.69 -11.47
N LEU A 252 -21.39 1.94 -12.18
CA LEU A 252 -22.10 3.21 -12.17
C LEU A 252 -22.70 3.49 -10.78
N LEU A 253 -23.42 2.53 -10.21
CA LEU A 253 -24.04 2.69 -8.89
C LEU A 253 -22.99 2.82 -7.79
N GLY A 254 -21.96 1.97 -7.80
CA GLY A 254 -20.87 2.03 -6.82
C GLY A 254 -20.02 3.30 -6.95
N GLY A 255 -19.70 3.70 -8.19
CA GLY A 255 -18.97 4.94 -8.47
C GLY A 255 -19.77 6.19 -8.07
N ALA A 256 -21.07 6.23 -8.37
CA ALA A 256 -21.94 7.32 -7.96
C ALA A 256 -22.09 7.38 -6.43
N TRP A 257 -22.36 6.24 -5.77
CA TRP A 257 -22.45 6.17 -4.31
C TRP A 257 -21.17 6.66 -3.63
N LEU A 258 -20.01 6.19 -4.07
CA LEU A 258 -18.72 6.61 -3.53
C LEU A 258 -18.44 8.09 -3.80
N PHE A 259 -18.73 8.58 -5.01
CA PHE A 259 -18.52 9.99 -5.35
C PHE A 259 -19.40 10.92 -4.53
N PHE A 260 -20.70 10.63 -4.42
CA PHE A 260 -21.62 11.47 -3.66
C PHE A 260 -21.36 11.38 -2.15
N GLY A 261 -20.97 10.23 -1.61
CA GLY A 261 -20.55 10.13 -0.21
C GLY A 261 -19.30 10.96 0.09
N ILE A 262 -18.27 10.90 -0.77
CA ILE A 262 -17.09 11.76 -0.59
C ILE A 262 -17.44 13.23 -0.77
N LEU A 263 -18.31 13.56 -1.73
CA LEU A 263 -18.75 14.93 -1.95
C LEU A 263 -19.50 15.48 -0.74
N GLU A 264 -20.37 14.68 -0.12
CA GLU A 264 -21.04 14.99 1.14
C GLU A 264 -20.00 15.26 2.24
N ASP A 265 -19.06 14.34 2.48
CA ASP A 265 -18.03 14.50 3.50
C ASP A 265 -17.19 15.79 3.31
N VAL A 266 -16.86 16.11 2.05
CA VAL A 266 -16.10 17.31 1.67
C VAL A 266 -16.88 18.60 1.91
N VAL A 267 -18.20 18.57 1.69
CA VAL A 267 -19.07 19.74 1.91
C VAL A 267 -19.43 19.90 3.39
N SER A 268 -19.62 18.79 4.11
CA SER A 268 -20.05 18.76 5.52
C SER A 268 -18.94 19.05 6.52
N GLY A 269 -17.66 18.88 6.14
CA GLY A 269 -16.55 19.10 7.08
C GLY A 269 -16.15 17.86 7.89
N ASP A 270 -16.54 16.68 7.41
CA ASP A 270 -16.55 15.43 8.17
C ASP A 270 -15.15 14.85 8.45
N PRO A 271 -15.02 13.79 9.29
CA PRO A 271 -13.73 13.19 9.67
C PRO A 271 -12.78 12.90 8.50
N LEU A 272 -13.31 12.64 7.30
CA LEU A 272 -12.54 12.46 6.08
C LEU A 272 -11.60 13.64 5.77
N ILE A 273 -11.99 14.88 6.07
CA ILE A 273 -11.11 16.06 5.89
C ILE A 273 -9.93 16.03 6.87
N ARG A 274 -10.14 15.53 8.09
CA ARG A 274 -9.04 15.33 9.05
C ARG A 274 -8.14 14.18 8.61
N ALA A 275 -8.72 13.11 8.08
CA ALA A 275 -7.99 12.00 7.48
C ALA A 275 -7.11 12.48 6.30
N ASP A 276 -7.62 13.37 5.45
CA ASP A 276 -6.86 13.98 4.36
C ASP A 276 -5.56 14.63 4.85
N ALA A 277 -5.64 15.41 5.92
CA ALA A 277 -4.47 16.05 6.52
C ALA A 277 -3.48 15.03 7.11
N SER A 278 -3.97 14.01 7.82
CA SER A 278 -3.14 12.94 8.36
C SER A 278 -2.44 12.12 7.27
N ILE A 279 -3.15 11.74 6.20
CA ILE A 279 -2.60 11.00 5.07
C ILE A 279 -1.56 11.85 4.33
N TYR A 280 -1.86 13.13 4.11
CA TYR A 280 -0.92 14.08 3.52
C TYR A 280 0.40 14.10 4.30
N GLN A 281 0.37 14.35 5.61
CA GLN A 281 1.57 14.42 6.44
C GLN A 281 2.35 13.10 6.45
N ALA A 282 1.65 11.96 6.49
CA ALA A 282 2.29 10.64 6.41
C ALA A 282 3.04 10.43 5.09
N LEU A 283 2.47 10.88 3.96
CA LEU A 283 3.11 10.80 2.65
C LEU A 283 4.27 11.80 2.51
N GLN A 284 4.14 13.02 3.03
CA GLN A 284 5.22 14.01 3.02
C GLN A 284 6.45 13.52 3.81
N ALA A 285 6.24 12.79 4.92
CA ALA A 285 7.33 12.16 5.66
C ALA A 285 8.07 11.04 4.89
N LEU A 286 7.49 10.54 3.79
CA LEU A 286 8.08 9.52 2.92
C LEU A 286 8.70 10.10 1.63
N ARG A 287 8.68 11.43 1.46
CA ARG A 287 9.26 12.07 0.28
C ARG A 287 10.78 12.03 0.28
N THR A 288 11.34 11.81 -0.91
CA THR A 288 12.78 11.73 -1.14
C THR A 288 13.09 12.24 -2.54
N ALA A 289 14.24 12.88 -2.77
CA ALA A 289 14.62 13.36 -4.10
C ALA A 289 14.49 12.32 -5.24
N PRO A 290 15.01 11.08 -5.12
CA PRO A 290 14.80 10.06 -6.15
C PRO A 290 13.33 9.63 -6.30
N GLY A 291 12.57 9.59 -5.21
CA GLY A 291 11.13 9.28 -5.26
C GLY A 291 10.32 10.37 -5.94
N ASP A 292 10.64 11.62 -5.65
CA ASP A 292 10.05 12.80 -6.28
C ASP A 292 10.30 12.77 -7.80
N ALA A 293 11.53 12.53 -8.24
CA ALA A 293 11.85 12.42 -9.67
C ALA A 293 10.99 11.34 -10.37
N VAL A 294 10.86 10.14 -9.79
CA VAL A 294 10.03 9.08 -10.38
C VAL A 294 8.54 9.46 -10.39
N MET A 295 8.03 10.02 -9.28
CA MET A 295 6.62 10.38 -9.17
C MET A 295 6.23 11.58 -10.04
N ILE A 296 7.16 12.52 -10.23
CA ILE A 296 7.00 13.62 -11.18
C ILE A 296 6.93 13.06 -12.61
N ALA A 297 7.86 12.20 -13.00
CA ALA A 297 7.81 11.57 -14.33
C ALA A 297 6.49 10.82 -14.56
N ILE A 298 5.97 10.12 -13.53
CA ILE A 298 4.66 9.45 -13.60
C ILE A 298 3.51 10.46 -13.72
N THR A 299 3.50 11.55 -12.95
CA THR A 299 2.41 12.53 -13.03
C THR A 299 2.40 13.28 -14.36
N GLU A 300 3.56 13.53 -14.96
CA GLU A 300 3.72 14.21 -16.25
C GLU A 300 3.13 13.40 -17.41
N LEU A 301 3.06 12.07 -17.30
CA LEU A 301 2.34 11.22 -18.27
C LEU A 301 0.82 11.42 -18.22
N GLY A 302 0.32 12.00 -17.13
CA GLY A 302 -1.08 12.33 -16.92
C GLY A 302 -1.44 13.79 -17.22
N ASP A 303 -0.49 14.59 -17.71
CA ASP A 303 -0.73 16.01 -17.99
C ASP A 303 -1.66 16.23 -19.17
N THR A 304 -2.33 17.39 -19.16
CA THR A 304 -3.29 17.79 -20.20
C THR A 304 -2.71 17.72 -21.61
N VAL A 305 -1.43 18.05 -21.80
CA VAL A 305 -0.76 17.97 -23.12
C VAL A 305 -0.68 16.54 -23.62
N VAL A 306 -0.31 15.59 -22.75
CA VAL A 306 -0.21 14.16 -23.08
C VAL A 306 -1.60 13.59 -23.33
N VAL A 307 -2.55 13.89 -22.45
CA VAL A 307 -3.97 13.50 -22.59
C VAL A 307 -4.55 14.00 -23.92
N ALA A 308 -4.32 15.26 -24.27
CA ALA A 308 -4.79 15.85 -25.53
C ALA A 308 -4.16 15.15 -26.74
N ALA A 309 -2.84 14.92 -26.73
CA ALA A 309 -2.14 14.23 -27.80
C ALA A 309 -2.68 12.81 -28.04
N VAL A 310 -2.84 12.01 -26.97
CA VAL A 310 -3.42 10.66 -27.05
C VAL A 310 -4.87 10.72 -27.55
N THR A 311 -5.65 11.68 -27.06
CA THR A 311 -7.05 11.89 -27.49
C THR A 311 -7.15 12.15 -28.98
N VAL A 312 -6.31 13.05 -29.50
CA VAL A 312 -6.27 13.41 -30.93
C VAL A 312 -5.83 12.21 -31.76
N VAL A 313 -4.76 11.49 -31.38
CA VAL A 313 -4.30 10.32 -32.15
C VAL A 313 -5.36 9.22 -32.21
N VAL A 314 -6.00 8.90 -31.08
CA VAL A 314 -7.09 7.91 -31.04
C VAL A 314 -8.29 8.39 -31.87
N PHE A 315 -8.67 9.67 -31.76
CA PHE A 315 -9.75 10.23 -32.57
C PHE A 315 -9.45 10.14 -34.07
N LEU A 316 -8.26 10.55 -34.51
CA LEU A 316 -7.83 10.47 -35.91
C LEU A 316 -7.82 9.02 -36.41
N TRP A 317 -7.38 8.07 -35.58
CA TRP A 317 -7.46 6.65 -35.90
C TRP A 317 -8.90 6.18 -36.12
N LEU A 318 -9.81 6.53 -35.20
CA LEU A 318 -11.22 6.16 -35.29
C LEU A 318 -11.90 6.81 -36.50
N ALA A 319 -11.59 8.06 -36.79
CA ALA A 319 -12.07 8.79 -37.97
C ALA A 319 -11.56 8.15 -39.26
N TRP A 320 -10.28 7.75 -39.32
CA TRP A 320 -9.71 7.01 -40.46
C TRP A 320 -10.42 5.67 -40.68
N LYS A 321 -10.74 4.95 -39.59
CA LYS A 321 -11.56 3.72 -39.66
C LYS A 321 -13.05 3.98 -39.92
N ARG A 322 -13.46 5.25 -40.12
CA ARG A 322 -14.85 5.69 -40.31
C ARG A 322 -15.79 5.24 -39.17
N ALA A 323 -15.24 5.00 -37.99
CA ALA A 323 -15.97 4.62 -36.79
C ALA A 323 -16.51 5.86 -36.06
N TRP A 324 -17.34 6.64 -36.75
CA TRP A 324 -17.79 7.97 -36.30
C TRP A 324 -18.57 7.91 -34.99
N ARG A 325 -19.35 6.85 -34.76
CA ARG A 325 -20.07 6.68 -33.51
C ARG A 325 -19.08 6.49 -32.37
N THR A 326 -18.12 5.58 -32.53
CA THR A 326 -17.08 5.34 -31.52
C THR A 326 -16.23 6.59 -31.28
N ALA A 327 -15.90 7.36 -32.33
CA ALA A 327 -15.21 8.63 -32.21
C ALA A 327 -16.01 9.68 -31.43
N ALA A 328 -17.33 9.76 -31.64
CA ALA A 328 -18.20 10.66 -30.89
C ALA A 328 -18.27 10.28 -29.40
N TYR A 329 -18.41 8.99 -29.07
CA TYR A 329 -18.34 8.53 -27.68
C TYR A 329 -16.96 8.78 -27.04
N TRP A 330 -15.87 8.62 -27.81
CA TRP A 330 -14.51 8.94 -27.37
C TRP A 330 -14.35 10.41 -26.99
N LEU A 331 -14.81 11.32 -27.86
CA LEU A 331 -14.81 12.75 -27.55
C LEU A 331 -15.72 13.09 -26.38
N ALA A 332 -16.94 12.52 -26.34
CA ALA A 332 -17.86 12.73 -25.22
C ALA A 332 -17.27 12.25 -23.89
N ALA A 333 -16.53 11.14 -23.89
CA ALA A 333 -15.83 10.64 -22.71
C ALA A 333 -14.80 11.65 -22.21
N VAL A 334 -13.80 11.99 -23.04
CA VAL A 334 -12.67 12.82 -22.62
C VAL A 334 -13.09 14.28 -22.41
N ALA A 335 -13.76 14.89 -23.39
CA ALA A 335 -14.15 16.30 -23.33
C ALA A 335 -15.27 16.54 -22.30
N GLY A 336 -16.29 15.68 -22.28
CA GLY A 336 -17.37 15.76 -21.29
C GLY A 336 -16.87 15.55 -19.86
N GLY A 337 -16.01 14.54 -19.66
CA GLY A 337 -15.37 14.30 -18.37
C GLY A 337 -14.52 15.47 -17.89
N SER A 338 -13.73 16.07 -18.79
CA SER A 338 -12.89 17.24 -18.48
C SER A 338 -13.72 18.49 -18.16
N ALA A 339 -14.80 18.72 -18.92
CA ALA A 339 -15.71 19.84 -18.69
C ALA A 339 -16.43 19.72 -17.34
N LEU A 340 -17.03 18.56 -17.06
CA LEU A 340 -17.71 18.31 -15.78
C LEU A 340 -16.75 18.41 -14.59
N ASN A 341 -15.54 17.85 -14.71
CA ASN A 341 -14.52 17.99 -13.67
C ASN A 341 -14.20 19.47 -13.39
N THR A 342 -14.15 20.30 -14.43
CA THR A 342 -13.89 21.75 -14.30
C THR A 342 -15.06 22.47 -13.65
N VAL A 343 -16.31 22.14 -14.05
CA VAL A 343 -17.52 22.72 -13.45
C VAL A 343 -17.58 22.41 -11.95
N ILE A 344 -17.34 21.16 -11.54
CA ILE A 344 -17.37 20.77 -10.13
C ILE A 344 -16.27 21.51 -9.33
N LYS A 345 -15.06 21.64 -9.91
CA LYS A 345 -13.96 22.41 -9.29
C LYS A 345 -14.33 23.86 -9.00
N VAL A 346 -14.94 24.52 -9.98
CA VAL A 346 -15.38 25.91 -9.86
C VAL A 346 -16.61 26.03 -8.97
N ALA A 347 -17.43 24.99 -8.81
CA ALA A 347 -18.55 25.04 -7.87
C ALA A 347 -18.07 24.98 -6.41
N LEU A 348 -17.15 24.06 -6.08
CA LEU A 348 -16.80 23.74 -4.69
C LEU A 348 -15.71 24.62 -4.09
N HIS A 349 -14.87 25.28 -4.90
CA HIS A 349 -13.80 26.17 -4.44
C HIS A 349 -12.86 25.57 -3.37
N ARG A 350 -12.68 24.24 -3.35
CA ARG A 350 -11.87 23.57 -2.33
C ARG A 350 -10.39 23.92 -2.50
N ALA A 351 -9.75 24.32 -1.39
CA ALA A 351 -8.32 24.62 -1.33
C ALA A 351 -7.46 23.35 -1.51
N ARG A 352 -6.27 23.52 -2.09
CA ARG A 352 -5.26 22.45 -2.24
C ARG A 352 -4.41 22.30 -0.96
N PRO A 353 -3.76 21.13 -0.78
CA PRO A 353 -2.71 21.01 0.22
C PRO A 353 -1.53 21.93 -0.14
N GLY A 354 -1.15 22.82 0.78
CA GLY A 354 0.00 23.73 0.64
C GLY A 354 -0.21 24.90 -0.33
N GLU A 355 0.69 25.89 -0.26
CA GLU A 355 0.74 27.03 -1.19
C GLU A 355 1.46 26.66 -2.48
N LEU A 356 0.78 25.94 -3.38
CA LEU A 356 1.26 25.76 -4.75
C LEU A 356 0.91 26.99 -5.60
N PHE A 357 1.83 27.39 -6.48
CA PHE A 357 1.73 28.52 -7.43
C PHE A 357 0.62 28.39 -8.50
N TYR A 358 -0.44 27.62 -8.23
CA TYR A 358 -1.58 27.48 -9.13
C TYR A 358 -2.44 28.75 -9.08
N THR A 359 -2.64 29.36 -10.24
CA THR A 359 -3.48 30.55 -10.40
C THR A 359 -4.77 30.21 -11.14
N GLY A 360 -5.83 30.99 -10.87
CA GLY A 360 -7.14 30.83 -11.50
C GLY A 360 -7.79 29.47 -11.21
N TRP A 361 -8.35 28.84 -12.25
CA TRP A 361 -9.19 27.65 -12.13
C TRP A 361 -8.36 26.40 -11.77
N SER A 362 -7.04 26.49 -11.94
CA SER A 362 -6.09 25.46 -11.53
C SER A 362 -5.85 25.44 -10.01
N ALA A 363 -6.26 26.48 -9.28
CA ALA A 363 -6.09 26.57 -7.82
C ALA A 363 -7.01 25.59 -7.05
N PHE A 364 -8.14 25.17 -7.63
CA PHE A 364 -9.10 24.28 -6.95
C PHE A 364 -8.69 22.80 -6.98
N SER A 365 -8.93 22.13 -5.86
CA SER A 365 -8.44 20.78 -5.59
C SER A 365 -9.44 19.67 -6.00
N PHE A 366 -10.72 19.76 -5.59
CA PHE A 366 -11.71 18.70 -5.78
C PHE A 366 -12.58 18.85 -7.05
N PRO A 367 -12.80 17.79 -7.84
CA PRO A 367 -12.09 16.52 -7.86
C PRO A 367 -10.77 16.61 -8.64
N SER A 368 -9.86 15.67 -8.41
CA SER A 368 -8.55 15.64 -9.07
C SER A 368 -8.66 15.38 -10.58
N GLY A 369 -8.25 16.36 -11.39
CA GLY A 369 -8.29 16.25 -12.86
C GLY A 369 -7.37 15.17 -13.42
N HIS A 370 -6.13 15.08 -12.91
CA HIS A 370 -5.18 14.02 -13.27
C HIS A 370 -5.71 12.62 -12.94
N SER A 371 -6.54 12.48 -11.89
CA SER A 371 -7.15 11.19 -11.55
C SER A 371 -8.36 10.89 -12.44
N THR A 372 -9.29 11.84 -12.53
CA THR A 372 -10.53 11.72 -13.31
C THR A 372 -10.28 11.48 -14.80
N VAL A 373 -9.56 12.40 -15.45
CA VAL A 373 -9.48 12.45 -16.90
C VAL A 373 -8.62 11.30 -17.43
N ASN A 374 -7.52 10.96 -16.75
CA ASN A 374 -6.70 9.82 -17.14
C ASN A 374 -7.43 8.49 -16.94
N LEU A 375 -8.24 8.35 -15.88
CA LEU A 375 -9.09 7.17 -15.71
C LEU A 375 -10.09 7.03 -16.87
N ILE A 376 -10.73 8.13 -17.28
CA ILE A 376 -11.66 8.13 -18.40
C ILE A 376 -10.94 7.80 -19.72
N LEU A 377 -9.81 8.47 -20.00
CA LEU A 377 -9.03 8.30 -21.22
C LEU A 377 -8.53 6.85 -21.38
N TYR A 378 -7.72 6.38 -20.43
CA TYR A 378 -7.08 5.07 -20.52
C TYR A 378 -8.06 3.94 -20.22
N GLY A 379 -9.05 4.16 -19.35
CA GLY A 379 -10.12 3.21 -19.11
C GLY A 379 -10.98 2.99 -20.36
N PHE A 380 -11.37 4.05 -21.07
CA PHE A 380 -12.21 3.91 -22.25
C PHE A 380 -11.41 3.34 -23.43
N LEU A 381 -10.13 3.70 -23.57
CA LEU A 381 -9.23 3.09 -24.55
C LEU A 381 -9.05 1.58 -24.29
N ALA A 382 -8.83 1.20 -23.02
CA ALA A 382 -8.75 -0.20 -22.61
C ALA A 382 -10.05 -0.94 -22.89
N PHE A 383 -11.21 -0.33 -22.62
CA PHE A 383 -12.52 -0.89 -22.93
C PHE A 383 -12.69 -1.16 -24.43
N LEU A 384 -12.31 -0.21 -25.30
CA LEU A 384 -12.36 -0.39 -26.76
C LEU A 384 -11.44 -1.53 -27.23
N ILE A 385 -10.20 -1.59 -26.74
CA ILE A 385 -9.22 -2.59 -27.16
C ILE A 385 -9.60 -3.99 -26.64
N ALA A 386 -10.02 -4.09 -25.38
CA ALA A 386 -10.28 -5.35 -24.71
C ALA A 386 -11.43 -6.13 -25.37
N ARG A 387 -12.48 -5.45 -25.86
CA ARG A 387 -13.68 -6.10 -26.40
C ARG A 387 -13.39 -7.12 -27.50
N ASP A 388 -12.38 -6.86 -28.35
CA ASP A 388 -12.04 -7.71 -29.50
C ASP A 388 -11.04 -8.84 -29.15
N LEU A 389 -10.66 -8.99 -27.87
CA LEU A 389 -9.63 -9.91 -27.41
C LEU A 389 -10.19 -11.05 -26.54
N ARG A 390 -9.39 -12.11 -26.38
CA ARG A 390 -9.75 -13.25 -25.52
C ARG A 390 -9.87 -12.81 -24.04
N PRO A 391 -10.70 -13.47 -23.21
CA PRO A 391 -10.93 -13.07 -21.82
C PRO A 391 -9.68 -12.90 -20.95
N ALA A 392 -8.62 -13.68 -21.20
CA ALA A 392 -7.35 -13.53 -20.48
C ALA A 392 -6.66 -12.19 -20.78
N TRP A 393 -6.69 -11.76 -22.05
CA TRP A 393 -6.11 -10.49 -22.49
C TRP A 393 -7.00 -9.30 -22.12
N GLN A 394 -8.32 -9.48 -22.12
CA GLN A 394 -9.27 -8.49 -21.59
C GLN A 394 -8.93 -8.12 -20.15
N PHE A 395 -8.76 -9.14 -19.29
CA PHE A 395 -8.39 -8.94 -17.90
C PHE A 395 -7.04 -8.24 -17.79
N ALA A 396 -6.02 -8.71 -18.53
CA ALA A 396 -4.69 -8.12 -18.49
C ALA A 396 -4.67 -6.63 -18.88
N ILE A 397 -5.37 -6.25 -19.95
CA ILE A 397 -5.45 -4.87 -20.43
C ILE A 397 -6.20 -3.99 -19.42
N ALA A 398 -7.35 -4.45 -18.93
CA ALA A 398 -8.13 -3.71 -17.94
C ALA A 398 -7.33 -3.48 -16.66
N THR A 399 -6.64 -4.50 -16.14
CA THR A 399 -5.81 -4.34 -14.93
C THR A 399 -4.57 -3.49 -15.18
N SER A 400 -3.99 -3.52 -16.38
CA SER A 400 -2.84 -2.69 -16.72
C SER A 400 -3.23 -1.22 -16.80
N ALA A 401 -4.35 -0.91 -17.47
CA ALA A 401 -4.89 0.45 -17.55
C ALA A 401 -5.26 0.97 -16.17
N ALA A 402 -5.96 0.18 -15.35
CA ALA A 402 -6.31 0.55 -13.97
C ALA A 402 -5.07 0.79 -13.09
N SER A 403 -4.02 -0.02 -13.25
CA SER A 403 -2.75 0.16 -12.51
C SER A 403 -2.04 1.43 -12.94
N PHE A 404 -2.02 1.72 -14.24
CA PHE A 404 -1.43 2.93 -14.78
C PHE A 404 -2.16 4.20 -14.31
N THR A 405 -3.49 4.20 -14.35
CA THR A 405 -4.30 5.31 -13.84
C THR A 405 -4.16 5.48 -12.33
N PHE A 406 -4.04 4.37 -11.59
CA PHE A 406 -3.75 4.41 -10.16
C PHE A 406 -2.38 5.02 -9.87
N LEU A 407 -1.34 4.70 -10.64
CA LEU A 407 0.00 5.27 -10.46
C LEU A 407 -0.01 6.80 -10.68
N ILE A 408 -0.71 7.28 -11.71
CA ILE A 408 -0.90 8.73 -11.96
C ILE A 408 -1.67 9.38 -10.81
N ALA A 409 -2.73 8.73 -10.31
CA ALA A 409 -3.50 9.23 -9.18
C ALA A 409 -2.67 9.28 -7.88
N PHE A 410 -1.91 8.21 -7.61
CA PHE A 410 -1.05 8.08 -6.43
C PHE A 410 0.10 9.09 -6.44
N SER A 411 0.68 9.41 -7.59
CA SER A 411 1.72 10.43 -7.68
C SER A 411 1.21 11.82 -7.25
N ARG A 412 -0.07 12.15 -7.48
CA ARG A 412 -0.68 13.41 -6.97
C ARG A 412 -0.78 13.45 -5.45
N LEU A 413 -1.01 12.30 -4.81
CA LEU A 413 -1.03 12.17 -3.35
C LEU A 413 0.40 12.29 -2.79
N TYR A 414 1.35 11.56 -3.38
CA TYR A 414 2.74 11.56 -2.95
C TYR A 414 3.39 12.94 -3.07
N LEU A 415 3.15 13.65 -4.17
CA LEU A 415 3.69 15.00 -4.38
C LEU A 415 2.97 16.09 -3.57
N GLY A 416 1.90 15.72 -2.84
CA GLY A 416 1.12 16.65 -2.02
C GLY A 416 0.28 17.64 -2.85
N ALA A 417 -0.05 17.32 -4.09
CA ALA A 417 -0.76 18.25 -4.97
C ALA A 417 -2.29 18.21 -4.83
N HIS A 418 -2.81 17.16 -4.21
CA HIS A 418 -4.23 16.89 -3.99
C HIS A 418 -4.44 16.14 -2.66
N TRP A 419 -5.61 16.34 -2.05
CA TRP A 419 -6.06 15.56 -0.90
C TRP A 419 -6.42 14.13 -1.30
N PHE A 420 -6.47 13.22 -0.33
CA PHE A 420 -6.84 11.81 -0.57
C PHE A 420 -8.27 11.71 -1.15
N SER A 421 -9.22 12.43 -0.56
CA SER A 421 -10.60 12.52 -1.03
C SER A 421 -10.72 13.13 -2.44
N ASP A 422 -9.88 14.08 -2.86
CA ASP A 422 -9.89 14.62 -4.23
C ASP A 422 -9.59 13.54 -5.27
N VAL A 423 -8.65 12.64 -4.93
CA VAL A 423 -8.20 11.57 -5.81
C VAL A 423 -9.23 10.45 -5.86
N ILE A 424 -9.71 9.98 -4.71
CA ILE A 424 -10.75 8.92 -4.69
C ILE A 424 -12.05 9.43 -5.30
N GLY A 425 -12.46 10.68 -5.01
CA GLY A 425 -13.61 11.33 -5.63
C GLY A 425 -13.45 11.42 -7.15
N GLY A 426 -12.27 11.80 -7.65
CA GLY A 426 -11.99 11.83 -9.09
C GLY A 426 -12.03 10.46 -9.75
N LEU A 427 -11.47 9.42 -9.10
CA LEU A 427 -11.55 8.04 -9.59
C LEU A 427 -12.98 7.50 -9.58
N ALA A 428 -13.77 7.81 -8.55
CA ALA A 428 -15.18 7.42 -8.45
C ALA A 428 -16.01 8.08 -9.55
N PHE A 429 -15.86 9.40 -9.73
CA PHE A 429 -16.52 10.15 -10.79
C PHE A 429 -16.14 9.63 -12.18
N GLY A 430 -14.85 9.44 -12.45
CA GLY A 430 -14.38 8.91 -13.73
C GLY A 430 -14.89 7.51 -14.02
N THR A 431 -14.97 6.63 -13.00
CA THR A 431 -15.56 5.30 -13.11
C THR A 431 -17.05 5.38 -13.46
N GLY A 432 -17.81 6.23 -12.76
CA GLY A 432 -19.24 6.45 -13.01
C GLY A 432 -19.51 7.00 -14.42
N TRP A 433 -18.75 8.02 -14.84
CA TRP A 433 -18.87 8.61 -16.18
C TRP A 433 -18.58 7.60 -17.29
N LEU A 434 -17.49 6.82 -17.14
CA LEU A 434 -17.14 5.78 -18.09
C LEU A 434 -18.18 4.66 -18.11
N ALA A 435 -18.69 4.26 -16.96
CA ALA A 435 -19.74 3.25 -16.86
C ALA A 435 -21.03 3.68 -17.55
N LEU A 436 -21.44 4.94 -17.37
CA LEU A 436 -22.59 5.56 -18.04
C LEU A 436 -22.44 5.53 -19.56
N LEU A 437 -21.31 6.02 -20.08
CA LEU A 437 -21.05 6.04 -21.52
C LEU A 437 -20.92 4.63 -22.11
N GLY A 438 -20.21 3.74 -21.42
CA GLY A 438 -20.09 2.34 -21.80
C GLY A 438 -21.45 1.65 -21.89
N PHE A 439 -22.35 1.93 -20.94
CA PHE A 439 -23.70 1.36 -20.92
C PHE A 439 -24.52 1.76 -22.14
N PHE A 440 -24.45 3.01 -22.59
CA PHE A 440 -25.11 3.44 -23.83
C PHE A 440 -24.40 2.93 -25.08
N TYR A 441 -23.07 2.85 -25.07
CA TYR A 441 -22.28 2.38 -26.21
C TYR A 441 -22.55 0.91 -26.56
N LEU A 442 -22.68 0.05 -25.54
CA LEU A 442 -22.93 -1.39 -25.70
C LEU A 442 -24.33 -1.74 -26.24
N ARG A 443 -25.29 -0.80 -26.24
CA ARG A 443 -26.64 -1.06 -26.77
C ARG A 443 -26.71 -1.18 -28.29
N LYS A 444 -25.65 -0.81 -29.02
CA LYS A 444 -25.62 -0.81 -30.49
C LYS A 444 -24.45 -1.63 -31.01
N THR A 445 -24.60 -2.18 -32.21
CA THR A 445 -23.59 -3.03 -32.88
C THR A 445 -22.21 -2.39 -32.95
N SER A 446 -21.15 -3.18 -32.72
CA SER A 446 -19.77 -2.73 -32.70
C SER A 446 -19.27 -2.32 -34.10
N GLU A 447 -18.52 -1.21 -34.16
CA GLU A 447 -17.79 -0.80 -35.38
C GLU A 447 -16.38 -1.45 -35.40
N PRO A 448 -15.87 -1.85 -36.57
CA PRO A 448 -14.54 -2.44 -36.67
C PRO A 448 -13.45 -1.37 -36.50
N ILE A 449 -12.83 -1.32 -35.32
CA ILE A 449 -11.82 -0.32 -34.96
C ILE A 449 -10.37 -0.79 -35.15
N GLY A 450 -10.16 -2.11 -35.32
CA GLY A 450 -8.83 -2.71 -35.41
C GLY A 450 -8.04 -2.61 -34.11
N ALA A 451 -8.57 -3.24 -33.03
CA ALA A 451 -8.09 -3.10 -31.66
C ALA A 451 -6.56 -3.19 -31.46
N LYS A 452 -5.86 -4.13 -32.13
CA LYS A 452 -4.40 -4.26 -32.00
C LYS A 452 -3.64 -3.04 -32.52
N ALA A 453 -4.08 -2.50 -33.64
CA ALA A 453 -3.43 -1.34 -34.26
C ALA A 453 -3.82 -0.04 -33.53
N LEU A 454 -5.05 0.06 -33.01
CA LEU A 454 -5.44 1.12 -32.09
C LEU A 454 -4.60 1.10 -30.80
N ALA A 455 -4.36 -0.08 -30.23
CA ALA A 455 -3.49 -0.24 -29.05
C ALA A 455 -2.07 0.25 -29.35
N LEU A 456 -1.51 -0.14 -30.51
CA LEU A 456 -0.19 0.33 -30.92
C LEU A 456 -0.15 1.85 -31.12
N ALA A 457 -1.15 2.44 -31.79
CA ALA A 457 -1.26 3.88 -31.98
C ALA A 457 -1.38 4.64 -30.64
N GLY A 458 -2.24 4.19 -29.73
CA GLY A 458 -2.41 4.80 -28.41
C GLY A 458 -1.14 4.70 -27.54
N CYS A 459 -0.50 3.52 -27.50
CA CYS A 459 0.76 3.34 -26.77
C CYS A 459 1.90 4.17 -27.37
N SER A 460 1.95 4.31 -28.70
CA SER A 460 2.98 5.11 -29.37
C SER A 460 2.77 6.60 -29.11
N ALA A 461 1.52 7.08 -29.13
CA ALA A 461 1.17 8.45 -28.75
C ALA A 461 1.56 8.74 -27.30
N LEU A 462 1.25 7.83 -26.37
CA LEU A 462 1.64 7.96 -24.96
C LEU A 462 3.16 7.99 -24.80
N ALA A 463 3.89 7.07 -25.42
CA ALA A 463 5.34 6.99 -25.30
C ALA A 463 6.03 8.25 -25.88
N LEU A 464 5.59 8.71 -27.05
CA LEU A 464 6.17 9.88 -27.71
C LEU A 464 5.78 11.19 -27.02
N ALA A 465 4.48 11.43 -26.80
CA ALA A 465 4.02 12.67 -26.18
C ALA A 465 4.41 12.73 -24.70
N GLY A 466 4.28 11.62 -23.98
CA GLY A 466 4.70 11.49 -22.58
C GLY A 466 6.20 11.64 -22.43
N GLY A 467 7.00 10.91 -23.23
CA GLY A 467 8.46 11.03 -23.20
C GLY A 467 8.95 12.45 -23.53
N LEU A 468 8.34 13.11 -24.52
CA LEU A 468 8.65 14.49 -24.87
C LEU A 468 8.23 15.48 -23.76
N ASN A 469 7.08 15.25 -23.11
CA ASN A 469 6.60 16.09 -22.02
C ASN A 469 7.56 16.02 -20.82
N VAL A 470 7.92 14.80 -20.40
CA VAL A 470 8.91 14.56 -19.34
C VAL A 470 10.24 15.20 -19.73
N TYR A 471 10.77 14.94 -20.92
CA TYR A 471 12.04 15.52 -21.35
C TYR A 471 12.07 17.06 -21.29
N ARG A 472 10.95 17.74 -21.55
CA ARG A 472 10.89 19.21 -21.59
C ARG A 472 10.60 19.86 -20.24
N HIS A 473 9.74 19.27 -19.42
CA HIS A 473 9.20 19.93 -18.23
C HIS A 473 9.78 19.39 -16.91
N HIS A 474 10.44 18.23 -16.93
CA HIS A 474 10.85 17.55 -15.71
C HIS A 474 11.72 18.38 -14.78
N ALA A 475 12.72 19.08 -15.32
CA ALA A 475 13.60 19.93 -14.51
C ALA A 475 12.82 21.06 -13.80
N LEU A 476 11.86 21.68 -14.49
CA LEU A 476 11.01 22.75 -13.95
C LEU A 476 10.03 22.21 -12.91
N ASP A 477 9.48 21.01 -13.14
CA ASP A 477 8.53 20.41 -12.23
C ASP A 477 9.20 19.87 -10.96
N VAL A 478 10.45 19.42 -11.03
CA VAL A 478 11.27 19.11 -9.84
C VAL A 478 11.40 20.32 -8.91
N GLU A 479 11.65 21.51 -9.46
CA GLU A 479 11.68 22.75 -8.68
C GLU A 479 10.29 23.14 -8.15
N ARG A 480 9.25 22.97 -8.98
CA ARG A 480 7.86 23.29 -8.62
C ARG A 480 7.35 22.45 -7.46
N TYR A 481 7.65 21.15 -7.45
CA TYR A 481 7.20 20.23 -6.41
C TYR A 481 8.18 20.13 -5.24
N ALA A 482 9.32 20.82 -5.27
CA ALA A 482 10.29 20.81 -4.18
C ALA A 482 9.61 21.16 -2.84
N VAL A 483 9.89 20.37 -1.80
CA VAL A 483 9.33 20.59 -0.46
C VAL A 483 9.86 21.91 0.07
N LYS A 484 8.97 22.89 0.25
CA LYS A 484 9.29 24.17 0.91
C LYS A 484 8.88 24.09 2.37
N THR A 485 9.83 23.76 3.25
CA THR A 485 9.60 23.75 4.69
C THR A 485 9.95 25.12 5.26
N SER A 486 8.98 26.01 5.40
CA SER A 486 9.13 27.17 6.29
C SER A 486 8.54 26.79 7.65
N MET A 487 9.39 26.59 8.65
CA MET A 487 8.90 26.43 10.03
C MET A 487 8.47 27.81 10.54
N PRO A 488 7.18 28.04 10.83
CA PRO A 488 6.76 29.28 11.46
C PRO A 488 7.53 29.49 12.77
N THR A 489 7.90 30.74 13.02
CA THR A 489 8.57 31.15 14.25
C THR A 489 7.62 31.95 15.14
N MET A 490 7.60 31.67 16.44
CA MET A 490 6.80 32.40 17.43
C MET A 490 7.69 32.92 18.56
N PRO A 491 7.54 34.17 19.03
CA PRO A 491 8.30 34.65 20.17
C PRO A 491 8.05 33.81 21.44
N ALA A 492 9.10 33.56 22.23
CA ALA A 492 9.02 32.72 23.44
C ALA A 492 7.96 33.19 24.45
N GLU A 493 7.87 34.50 24.65
CA GLU A 493 6.89 35.11 25.55
C GLU A 493 5.45 34.95 25.03
N THR A 494 5.26 35.13 23.72
CA THR A 494 3.96 34.92 23.07
C THR A 494 3.52 33.47 23.21
N TRP A 495 4.40 32.50 22.92
CA TRP A 495 4.09 31.09 23.11
C TRP A 495 3.74 30.78 24.57
N TRP A 496 4.54 31.24 25.53
CA TRP A 496 4.35 30.95 26.96
C TRP A 496 3.04 31.51 27.53
N THR A 497 2.53 32.62 26.98
CA THR A 497 1.33 33.32 27.48
C THR A 497 0.05 32.88 26.79
N THR A 498 0.00 32.98 25.46
CA THR A 498 -1.25 32.80 24.68
C THR A 498 -1.08 31.91 23.46
N GLY A 499 0.08 31.95 22.81
CA GLY A 499 0.34 31.29 21.53
C GLY A 499 0.30 29.77 21.59
N TRP A 500 0.59 29.15 22.73
CA TRP A 500 0.47 27.71 22.96
C TRP A 500 -0.94 27.15 22.65
N ARG A 501 -2.00 27.99 22.72
CA ARG A 501 -3.39 27.60 22.43
C ARG A 501 -3.66 27.33 20.95
N GLN A 502 -2.86 27.93 20.06
CA GLN A 502 -3.00 27.75 18.60
C GLN A 502 -2.60 26.33 18.16
N LEU A 503 -1.83 25.63 19.00
CA LEU A 503 -1.42 24.26 18.73
C LEU A 503 -2.59 23.27 18.95
N PRO A 504 -2.57 22.12 18.25
CA PRO A 504 -3.66 21.14 18.32
C PRO A 504 -4.00 20.72 19.75
N ALA A 505 -5.30 20.63 20.06
CA ALA A 505 -5.80 20.20 21.37
C ALA A 505 -5.81 18.68 21.54
N TYR A 506 -6.08 17.96 20.45
CA TYR A 506 -6.26 16.52 20.44
C TYR A 506 -5.34 15.85 19.44
N ARG A 507 -4.96 14.62 19.74
CA ARG A 507 -4.37 13.72 18.76
C ARG A 507 -5.43 13.35 17.74
N ILE A 508 -5.07 13.43 16.47
CA ILE A 508 -5.86 12.91 15.36
C ILE A 508 -5.12 11.69 14.82
N ASP A 509 -5.80 10.57 14.64
CA ASP A 509 -5.19 9.37 14.09
C ASP A 509 -5.07 9.45 12.54
N LEU A 510 -4.74 8.34 11.89
CA LEU A 510 -4.66 8.29 10.43
C LEU A 510 -6.05 8.30 9.75
N THR A 511 -7.09 7.86 10.46
CA THR A 511 -8.47 7.79 9.95
C THR A 511 -9.23 9.11 10.10
N GLY A 512 -8.66 10.09 10.81
CA GLY A 512 -9.29 11.39 11.07
C GLY A 512 -10.10 11.41 12.36
N GLU A 513 -10.06 10.34 13.14
CA GLU A 513 -10.74 10.24 14.44
C GLU A 513 -9.98 11.05 15.49
N ILE A 514 -10.76 11.68 16.37
CA ILE A 514 -10.25 12.45 17.50
C ILE A 514 -10.01 11.46 18.64
N GLU A 515 -8.81 11.52 19.20
CA GLU A 515 -8.34 10.56 20.18
C GLU A 515 -8.01 11.28 21.50
N GLU A 516 -6.96 10.85 22.20
CA GLU A 516 -6.50 11.45 23.45
C GLU A 516 -6.09 12.93 23.31
N PRO A 517 -6.35 13.76 24.35
CA PRO A 517 -5.92 15.15 24.38
C PRO A 517 -4.39 15.27 24.48
N LEU A 518 -3.85 16.32 23.88
CA LEU A 518 -2.44 16.69 23.97
C LEU A 518 -2.23 17.57 25.21
N THR A 519 -1.93 16.91 26.32
CA THR A 519 -1.84 17.52 27.65
C THR A 519 -0.48 18.12 27.99
N VAL A 520 0.53 17.98 27.12
CA VAL A 520 1.91 18.45 27.37
C VAL A 520 2.43 19.23 26.17
N GLN A 521 3.11 20.35 26.43
CA GLN A 521 3.93 21.03 25.44
C GLN A 521 5.32 21.31 26.00
N TRP A 522 6.35 21.09 25.18
CA TRP A 522 7.74 21.30 25.52
C TRP A 522 8.41 22.22 24.50
N ALA A 523 9.01 23.30 24.97
CA ALA A 523 9.85 24.18 24.16
C ALA A 523 11.33 23.93 24.49
N GLY A 524 12.07 23.32 23.58
CA GLY A 524 13.48 22.99 23.79
C GLY A 524 13.93 21.75 23.02
N SER A 525 15.16 21.32 23.29
CA SER A 525 15.73 20.12 22.68
C SER A 525 15.05 18.84 23.18
N LEU A 526 14.92 17.81 22.33
CA LEU A 526 14.43 16.49 22.76
C LEU A 526 15.35 15.82 23.78
N GLY A 527 16.67 16.03 23.65
CA GLY A 527 17.65 15.54 24.61
C GLY A 527 17.45 16.14 26.00
N GLY A 528 17.22 17.45 26.09
CA GLY A 528 17.01 18.14 27.36
C GLY A 528 15.80 17.61 28.14
N ILE A 529 14.65 17.40 27.48
CA ILE A 529 13.48 16.81 28.15
C ILE A 529 13.68 15.34 28.47
N HIS A 530 14.37 14.57 27.62
CA HIS A 530 14.68 13.16 27.88
C HIS A 530 15.55 12.98 29.12
N GLU A 531 16.62 13.76 29.26
CA GLU A 531 17.48 13.76 30.45
C GLU A 531 16.73 14.21 31.70
N ALA A 532 15.91 15.27 31.59
CA ALA A 532 15.11 15.76 32.71
C ALA A 532 14.10 14.70 33.20
N LEU A 533 13.46 13.98 32.28
CA LEU A 533 12.54 12.88 32.59
C LEU A 533 13.30 11.67 33.18
N ALA A 534 14.46 11.32 32.62
CA ALA A 534 15.29 10.22 33.11
C ALA A 534 15.72 10.43 34.57
N SER A 535 16.06 11.66 34.95
CA SER A 535 16.40 12.02 36.35
C SER A 535 15.24 11.80 37.34
N LYS A 536 14.01 11.67 36.83
CA LYS A 536 12.77 11.51 37.61
C LYS A 536 12.17 10.11 37.49
N GLY A 537 12.96 9.13 37.03
CA GLY A 537 12.56 7.73 36.98
C GLY A 537 11.86 7.29 35.69
N TRP A 538 11.68 8.18 34.71
CA TRP A 538 11.20 7.78 33.38
C TRP A 538 12.28 7.01 32.63
N ARG A 539 11.87 6.04 31.82
CA ARG A 539 12.78 5.15 31.09
C ARG A 539 12.34 5.01 29.64
N ASP A 540 13.28 4.66 28.78
CA ASP A 540 12.95 4.27 27.41
C ASP A 540 12.15 2.95 27.40
N PRO A 541 11.12 2.83 26.55
CA PRO A 541 10.35 1.61 26.45
C PRO A 541 11.21 0.47 25.93
N ALA A 542 10.86 -0.76 26.33
CA ALA A 542 11.52 -1.94 25.80
C ALA A 542 11.48 -1.96 24.26
N SER A 543 12.63 -2.24 23.66
CA SER A 543 12.72 -2.37 22.21
C SER A 543 11.78 -3.46 21.69
N TRP A 544 11.28 -3.32 20.46
CA TRP A 544 10.47 -4.35 19.81
C TRP A 544 11.31 -5.51 19.24
N ALA A 545 12.32 -5.96 19.99
CA ALA A 545 13.03 -7.19 19.69
C ALA A 545 12.09 -8.41 19.88
N PRO A 546 12.34 -9.57 19.25
CA PRO A 546 11.42 -10.72 19.26
C PRO A 546 11.15 -11.20 20.68
N ARG A 547 12.20 -11.26 21.50
CA ARG A 547 12.10 -11.61 22.92
C ARG A 547 11.11 -10.73 23.68
N ASN A 548 11.09 -9.44 23.39
CA ASN A 548 10.23 -8.47 24.08
C ASN A 548 8.83 -8.43 23.44
N ALA A 549 8.73 -8.66 22.12
CA ALA A 549 7.45 -8.78 21.43
C ALA A 549 6.67 -10.02 21.89
N LEU A 550 7.37 -11.12 22.16
CA LEU A 550 6.78 -12.34 22.72
C LEU A 550 6.24 -12.15 24.15
N ALA A 551 6.69 -11.13 24.89
CA ALA A 551 6.14 -10.83 26.21
C ALA A 551 4.64 -10.46 26.14
N TRP A 552 4.15 -9.92 25.01
CA TRP A 552 2.71 -9.72 24.79
C TRP A 552 1.90 -11.03 24.79
N LEU A 553 2.55 -12.18 24.53
CA LEU A 553 1.94 -13.52 24.55
C LEU A 553 2.11 -14.22 25.90
N THR A 554 2.52 -13.49 26.93
CA THR A 554 2.63 -14.01 28.30
C THR A 554 1.55 -13.41 29.20
N PRO A 555 0.96 -14.20 30.11
CA PRO A 555 -0.06 -13.71 31.03
C PRO A 555 0.51 -12.77 32.11
N ASP A 556 1.78 -12.96 32.51
CA ASP A 556 2.43 -12.19 33.58
C ASP A 556 3.37 -11.09 33.04
N ALA A 557 2.99 -10.49 31.91
CA ALA A 557 3.80 -9.46 31.29
C ALA A 557 3.89 -8.20 32.18
N ASP A 558 5.10 -7.86 32.61
CA ASP A 558 5.37 -6.65 33.37
C ASP A 558 5.15 -5.41 32.47
N PRO A 559 4.23 -4.49 32.84
CA PRO A 559 3.96 -3.26 32.10
C PRO A 559 5.22 -2.44 31.79
N ALA A 560 6.21 -2.42 32.69
CA ALA A 560 7.43 -1.64 32.52
C ALA A 560 8.38 -2.22 31.45
N THR A 561 8.34 -3.54 31.23
CA THR A 561 9.22 -4.24 30.27
C THR A 561 8.54 -4.54 28.94
N LEU A 562 7.24 -4.24 28.83
CA LEU A 562 6.50 -4.39 27.58
C LEU A 562 6.86 -3.30 26.57
N PRO A 563 7.07 -3.64 25.29
CA PRO A 563 7.21 -2.63 24.24
C PRO A 563 5.96 -1.73 24.15
N VAL A 564 6.16 -0.44 23.90
CA VAL A 564 5.07 0.52 23.71
C VAL A 564 4.61 0.50 22.26
N VAL A 565 3.30 0.39 22.04
CA VAL A 565 2.69 0.55 20.72
C VAL A 565 2.77 2.02 20.32
N ALA A 566 3.37 2.27 19.15
CA ALA A 566 3.46 3.61 18.59
C ALA A 566 2.07 4.08 18.14
N ARG A 567 1.70 5.31 18.49
CA ARG A 567 0.46 5.95 18.08
C ARG A 567 0.79 7.14 17.17
N LEU A 568 0.11 7.22 16.03
CA LEU A 568 0.30 8.33 15.09
C LEU A 568 -0.47 9.56 15.59
N ALA A 569 0.14 10.74 15.43
CA ALA A 569 -0.53 12.02 15.56
C ALA A 569 -0.43 12.75 14.23
N SER A 570 -1.57 12.98 13.59
CA SER A 570 -1.69 13.61 12.28
C SER A 570 -0.74 12.98 11.24
N GLY A 571 -0.72 11.64 11.18
CA GLY A 571 0.15 10.88 10.27
C GLY A 571 1.62 10.73 10.68
N ARG A 572 2.05 11.32 11.82
CA ARG A 572 3.45 11.28 12.29
C ARG A 572 3.66 10.32 13.45
N LEU A 573 4.79 9.61 13.43
CA LEU A 573 5.26 8.83 14.57
C LEU A 573 5.78 9.75 15.69
N PRO A 574 5.69 9.33 16.96
CA PRO A 574 6.25 10.10 18.06
C PRO A 574 7.77 10.19 17.92
N ASN A 575 8.31 11.38 18.17
CA ASN A 575 9.75 11.66 18.17
C ASN A 575 10.40 11.21 19.48
N LEU A 576 9.65 11.25 20.58
CA LEU A 576 10.06 10.70 21.88
C LEU A 576 8.92 9.88 22.48
N THR A 577 9.26 8.75 23.09
CA THR A 577 8.33 7.93 23.87
C THR A 577 9.08 7.42 25.09
N VAL A 578 8.57 7.73 26.28
CA VAL A 578 9.12 7.26 27.55
C VAL A 578 8.02 6.68 28.43
N VAL A 579 8.40 5.77 29.32
CA VAL A 579 7.51 5.08 30.24
C VAL A 579 7.90 5.32 31.68
N HIS A 580 6.91 5.29 32.57
CA HIS A 580 7.07 5.34 34.01
C HIS A 580 6.10 4.36 34.67
N GLU A 581 6.39 3.93 35.90
CA GLU A 581 5.49 3.10 36.68
C GLU A 581 4.14 3.80 36.89
N GLY A 582 3.05 3.05 36.76
CA GLY A 582 1.68 3.55 36.89
C GLY A 582 1.20 3.63 38.34
N THR A 583 -0.06 3.98 38.52
CA THR A 583 -0.71 4.04 39.85
C THR A 583 -0.92 2.65 40.47
N SER A 584 -0.91 1.59 39.66
CA SER A 584 -1.11 0.21 40.06
C SER A 584 -0.07 -0.71 39.40
N THR A 585 0.07 -1.94 39.92
CA THR A 585 1.03 -2.93 39.39
C THR A 585 0.75 -3.35 37.94
N ASP A 586 -0.48 -3.16 37.45
CA ASP A 586 -0.90 -3.52 36.10
C ASP A 586 -1.00 -2.31 35.17
N THR A 587 -0.59 -1.12 35.64
CA THR A 587 -0.60 0.11 34.85
C THR A 587 0.80 0.68 34.65
N ARG A 588 0.95 1.48 33.59
CA ARG A 588 2.14 2.28 33.32
C ARG A 588 1.75 3.64 32.77
N LEU A 589 2.53 4.66 33.07
CA LEU A 589 2.42 5.95 32.41
C LEU A 589 3.25 5.94 31.13
N VAL A 590 2.71 6.50 30.06
CA VAL A 590 3.39 6.63 28.78
C VAL A 590 3.28 8.07 28.30
N LEU A 591 4.42 8.74 28.16
CA LEU A 591 4.52 10.06 27.57
C LEU A 591 5.00 9.93 26.13
N ARG A 592 4.28 10.56 25.21
CA ARG A 592 4.63 10.64 23.78
C ARG A 592 4.73 12.10 23.36
N LEU A 593 5.81 12.45 22.66
CA LEU A 593 6.00 13.79 22.08
C LEU A 593 6.11 13.70 20.55
N TRP A 594 5.46 14.64 19.87
CA TRP A 594 5.46 14.83 18.43
C TRP A 594 5.89 16.26 18.10
N SER A 595 6.47 16.47 16.91
CA SER A 595 6.82 17.82 16.45
C SER A 595 5.58 18.67 16.18
N ALA A 596 5.61 19.92 16.64
CA ALA A 596 4.58 20.92 16.39
C ALA A 596 4.80 21.74 15.10
N ASP A 597 5.90 21.49 14.38
CA ASP A 597 6.38 22.31 13.24
C ASP A 597 6.47 23.81 13.57
N LEU A 598 6.77 24.14 14.83
CA LEU A 598 6.86 25.52 15.32
C LEU A 598 8.20 25.70 16.03
N ASP A 599 8.90 26.75 15.65
CA ASP A 599 10.13 27.17 16.33
C ASP A 599 9.85 28.39 17.21
N ILE A 600 10.49 28.43 18.37
CA ILE A 600 10.44 29.58 19.25
C ILE A 600 11.61 30.51 18.97
N ALA A 601 11.29 31.76 18.61
CA ALA A 601 12.25 32.83 18.49
C ALA A 601 12.66 33.34 19.88
N GLY A 602 13.95 33.18 20.20
CA GLY A 602 14.64 33.67 21.40
C GLY A 602 16.12 33.94 21.08
N GLU A 603 17.02 33.86 22.06
CA GLU A 603 18.49 33.94 21.82
C GLU A 603 19.00 32.78 20.96
N THR A 604 18.38 31.60 21.11
CA THR A 604 18.58 30.41 20.27
C THR A 604 17.23 29.84 19.85
N SER A 605 17.05 29.58 18.54
CA SER A 605 15.80 28.96 18.04
C SER A 605 15.60 27.59 18.67
N SER A 606 14.43 27.38 19.29
CA SER A 606 14.11 26.13 19.99
C SER A 606 12.83 25.52 19.45
N PRO A 607 12.81 24.22 19.06
CA PRO A 607 11.61 23.59 18.53
C PRO A 607 10.57 23.37 19.62
N VAL A 608 9.29 23.43 19.24
CA VAL A 608 8.16 23.08 20.09
C VAL A 608 7.69 21.66 19.81
N TRP A 609 7.43 20.94 20.89
CA TRP A 609 6.91 19.59 20.90
C TRP A 609 5.56 19.58 21.60
N ILE A 610 4.61 18.84 21.04
CA ILE A 610 3.28 18.60 21.62
C ILE A 610 3.18 17.14 22.00
N GLY A 611 2.48 16.82 23.08
CA GLY A 611 2.45 15.47 23.60
C GLY A 611 1.26 15.15 24.47
N SER A 612 1.08 13.85 24.68
CA SER A 612 0.11 13.29 25.60
C SER A 612 0.84 12.41 26.62
N VAL A 613 0.47 12.57 27.88
CA VAL A 613 0.79 11.59 28.92
C VAL A 613 -0.48 10.84 29.27
N VAL A 614 -0.44 9.52 29.12
CA VAL A 614 -1.59 8.64 29.33
C VAL A 614 -1.23 7.49 30.24
N GLU A 615 -2.19 7.00 31.01
CA GLU A 615 -2.03 5.74 31.73
C GLU A 615 -2.51 4.58 30.85
N GLU A 616 -1.65 3.59 30.63
CA GLU A 616 -1.97 2.33 29.97
C GLU A 616 -2.22 1.25 31.02
N ARG A 617 -3.38 0.59 30.96
CA ARG A 617 -3.70 -0.61 31.72
C ARG A 617 -3.41 -1.84 30.87
N ILE A 618 -2.63 -2.77 31.40
CA ILE A 618 -2.37 -4.06 30.74
C ILE A 618 -3.50 -5.02 31.11
N VAL A 619 -4.37 -5.30 30.15
CA VAL A 619 -5.52 -6.20 30.32
C VAL A 619 -5.11 -7.63 29.97
N ARG A 620 -5.46 -8.57 30.85
CA ARG A 620 -5.15 -10.00 30.76
C ARG A 620 -6.44 -10.81 30.60
N SER A 621 -7.18 -10.62 29.50
CA SER A 621 -8.51 -11.26 29.37
C SER A 621 -8.46 -12.75 29.03
N VAL A 622 -7.28 -13.30 28.69
CA VAL A 622 -7.04 -14.73 28.60
C VAL A 622 -5.60 -15.06 29.00
N SER A 623 -5.34 -16.26 29.52
CA SER A 623 -4.03 -16.72 29.98
C SER A 623 -2.92 -16.77 28.90
N LEU A 624 -3.20 -16.36 27.66
CA LEU A 624 -2.32 -16.48 26.50
C LEU A 624 -1.94 -15.14 25.86
N PHE A 625 -2.62 -14.04 26.18
CA PHE A 625 -2.27 -12.73 25.62
C PHE A 625 -2.61 -11.56 26.55
N SER A 626 -1.69 -10.60 26.58
CA SER A 626 -1.85 -9.30 27.22
C SER A 626 -2.05 -8.24 26.13
N TRP A 627 -2.76 -7.16 26.43
CA TRP A 627 -2.80 -5.96 25.58
C TRP A 627 -2.90 -4.69 26.43
N ALA A 628 -2.44 -3.56 25.89
CA ALA A 628 -2.59 -2.26 26.55
C ALA A 628 -3.91 -1.60 26.15
N GLN A 629 -4.68 -1.20 27.16
CA GLN A 629 -5.82 -0.30 27.03
C GLN A 629 -5.42 1.07 27.59
N VAL A 630 -5.56 2.12 26.79
CA VAL A 630 -5.33 3.49 27.25
C VAL A 630 -6.53 3.94 28.09
N GLY A 631 -6.26 4.49 29.26
CA GLY A 631 -7.27 5.12 30.11
C GLY A 631 -7.91 6.32 29.42
N THR A 632 -9.21 6.53 29.65
CA THR A 632 -9.93 7.66 29.06
C THR A 632 -9.59 8.98 29.76
N GLU A 633 -9.25 8.94 31.04
CA GLU A 633 -8.93 10.11 31.85
C GLU A 633 -7.52 10.67 31.57
N ALA A 634 -7.45 11.94 31.17
CA ALA A 634 -6.17 12.58 30.83
C ALA A 634 -5.57 13.45 31.94
N HIS A 635 -6.34 13.81 32.97
CA HIS A 635 -5.91 14.79 33.99
C HIS A 635 -5.01 14.18 35.07
N GLY A 636 -5.33 13.01 35.61
CA GLY A 636 -4.47 12.30 36.59
C GLY A 636 -3.02 12.11 36.12
N PRO A 637 -2.78 11.51 34.94
CA PRO A 637 -1.43 11.33 34.39
C PRO A 637 -0.66 12.65 34.20
N ARG A 638 -1.35 13.71 33.73
CA ARG A 638 -0.74 15.03 33.55
C ARG A 638 -0.40 15.68 34.90
N ASP A 639 -1.29 15.63 35.88
CA ASP A 639 -1.05 16.24 37.19
C ASP A 639 0.11 15.55 37.92
N GLY A 640 0.25 14.23 37.75
CA GLY A 640 1.42 13.47 38.21
C GLY A 640 2.73 13.96 37.55
N LEU A 641 2.71 14.18 36.22
CA LEU A 641 3.86 14.76 35.51
C LEU A 641 4.13 16.22 35.92
N ALA A 642 3.09 17.03 36.13
CA ALA A 642 3.25 18.42 36.55
C ALA A 642 3.91 18.53 37.94
N GLY A 643 3.56 17.65 38.88
CA GLY A 643 4.19 17.58 40.20
C GLY A 643 5.69 17.27 40.15
N GLN A 644 6.15 16.60 39.09
CA GLN A 644 7.56 16.32 38.85
C GLN A 644 8.34 17.54 38.30
N PHE A 645 7.66 18.54 37.73
CA PHE A 645 8.24 19.73 37.12
C PHE A 645 7.69 21.02 37.75
N PRO A 646 8.23 21.46 38.91
CA PRO A 646 7.71 22.62 39.64
C PRO A 646 7.86 23.96 38.90
N MET A 647 8.78 24.04 37.93
CA MET A 647 8.94 25.22 37.06
C MET A 647 8.00 25.19 35.83
N GLY A 648 7.20 24.13 35.68
CA GLY A 648 6.21 24.00 34.63
C GLY A 648 4.96 24.86 34.92
N ARG A 649 4.30 25.31 33.85
CA ARG A 649 3.06 26.09 33.95
C ARG A 649 1.88 25.24 33.50
N LEU A 650 0.91 25.02 34.39
CA LEU A 650 -0.40 24.48 34.01
C LEU A 650 -1.28 25.63 33.50
N ALA A 651 -1.62 25.59 32.21
CA ALA A 651 -2.43 26.60 31.55
C ALA A 651 -3.78 26.01 31.10
N VAL A 652 -4.85 26.81 31.15
CA VAL A 652 -6.22 26.38 30.84
C VAL A 652 -6.61 26.81 29.42
N ARG A 653 -7.21 25.88 28.68
CA ARG A 653 -7.84 26.08 27.38
C ARG A 653 -9.34 26.28 27.59
N ASP A 654 -9.76 27.54 27.71
CA ASP A 654 -11.12 27.93 28.12
C ASP A 654 -12.20 27.55 27.08
N ASP A 655 -11.79 27.27 25.85
CA ASP A 655 -12.63 26.93 24.70
C ASP A 655 -13.03 25.44 24.62
N MET A 656 -12.49 24.57 25.48
CA MET A 656 -12.60 23.11 25.32
C MET A 656 -12.69 22.40 26.67
N THR A 657 -13.91 22.10 27.14
CA THR A 657 -14.16 21.18 28.25
C THR A 657 -14.85 19.93 27.73
N ALA A 658 -14.21 18.76 27.96
CA ALA A 658 -14.77 17.46 27.63
C ALA A 658 -14.91 16.64 28.92
N ALA A 659 -15.75 15.60 28.92
CA ALA A 659 -15.96 14.75 30.09
C ALA A 659 -14.64 14.14 30.62
N ASP A 660 -13.69 13.89 29.72
CA ASP A 660 -12.45 13.17 29.99
C ASP A 660 -11.20 14.08 30.13
N TRP A 661 -11.35 15.39 29.92
CA TRP A 661 -10.27 16.38 30.00
C TRP A 661 -10.75 17.75 30.52
N ASP A 662 -10.07 18.24 31.56
CA ASP A 662 -10.32 19.52 32.24
C ASP A 662 -9.77 20.75 31.49
N GLY A 663 -9.33 20.60 30.24
CA GLY A 663 -8.78 21.68 29.42
C GLY A 663 -7.39 22.17 29.86
N ARG A 664 -6.76 21.57 30.89
CA ARG A 664 -5.43 21.98 31.36
C ARG A 664 -4.31 21.31 30.56
N VAL A 665 -3.32 22.11 30.14
CA VAL A 665 -2.11 21.71 29.44
C VAL A 665 -0.88 22.09 30.26
N LEU A 666 0.07 21.17 30.42
CA LEU A 666 1.36 21.41 31.06
C LEU A 666 2.34 21.98 30.03
N LEU A 667 2.78 23.23 30.26
CA LEU A 667 3.80 23.90 29.47
C LEU A 667 5.15 23.81 30.18
N LEU A 668 6.14 23.32 29.45
CA LEU A 668 7.52 23.14 29.92
C LEU A 668 8.47 23.83 28.93
N ARG A 669 9.55 24.42 29.42
CA ARG A 669 10.59 25.06 28.60
C ARG A 669 11.98 24.79 29.15
N GLN A 670 12.96 24.75 28.25
CA GLN A 670 14.38 24.59 28.58
C GLN A 670 14.99 25.89 29.12
#